data_AF-A0A7X6ZYY4-F1
#
_entry.id   AF-A0A7X6ZYY4-F1
#
_cell.length_a   1.000
_cell.length_b   1.000
_cell.length_c   1.000
_cell.angle_alpha   90.00
_cell.angle_beta   90.00
_cell.angle_gamma   90.00
#
_symmetry.space_group_name_H-M   'P 1'
#
loop_
_entity.id
_entity.type
_entity.pdbx_description
1 polymer ?
#
loop_
_entity_poly.entity_id
_entity_poly.type
_entity_poly.pdbx_seq_one_letter_code
_entity_poly.pdbx_strand_id
1 'polypeptide(L)'
;MKKIAILLLSLGLLFLSACSNDENRETINKQFEDPKIDKILVIGNSFSNDALTYFYDIVSDNEIEPNLILGHIDIGGSSLETHRINALTDYKDFSYQKTTSSGKETLLFYTMKQILQDEAWDIVTIQQVSGKSGVLNTYNPHFNDLVNFIKKYALNKDVKIGFHMTWAYQETSGHQDFVNYSNNQVLMYESIVYVMENLIAKKSEINYIIPSGTVIQNLRNSLIGDNLTRDGYHLNQFGQYAVGIAWIKYLFEVDLESLKIFDNKVTEEEFGAIKEAVENMMIKPFEVTESTLYPAPDLSKEVRYMNKLNLLAIGNSFTADSFVYLADMLKDIGVEEFKIAYLYIGGTSLAQHGNNLRNDSSDYEYREWTNNGNKVLPSYKASRALKEEMWDIVVIQQVSGSSGVETSYVPHLKELIYEIRKVNPNPNTKIAFHMTWAYAKDSDHWEFPNYNNNQATMYDKITKAVQSQVVPNEDIDFLIPSGTAIQNVRETKVGDKLTRDGYHLNGMGQYIAGMMWVKAITNINLDLLNYVPVGLSIRNYLNEIKQAVNDAYETPFEVSEQSGVITKPDPEPDLPIDDMEKVAFDYALGFWLENATKLSVPTEGNPNALHNKYVGVSPISKNDLPIGSVINLGDGYQIRIIYFTKTGDTYKVVKRTDTFDNSKL
;
A
#
# COMPACT_ATOMS: atom_id res chain seq x y z
N MET A 1 20.43 55.15 3.35
CA MET A 1 20.54 54.21 4.49
C MET A 1 19.12 53.97 4.99
N LYS A 2 18.52 52.82 4.64
CA LYS A 2 18.26 51.66 5.54
C LYS A 2 17.38 52.07 6.74
N LYS A 3 16.20 51.51 7.04
CA LYS A 3 15.51 50.27 6.60
C LYS A 3 14.01 50.42 6.89
N ILE A 4 13.21 49.83 6.02
CA ILE A 4 11.76 49.64 6.09
C ILE A 4 11.45 48.42 6.97
N ALA A 5 10.40 48.53 7.80
CA ALA A 5 9.79 47.44 8.53
C ALA A 5 8.71 46.79 7.64
N ILE A 6 8.78 45.47 7.49
CA ILE A 6 7.79 44.65 6.78
C ILE A 6 6.77 44.17 7.83
N LEU A 7 5.51 44.56 7.62
CA LEU A 7 4.34 43.98 8.26
C LEU A 7 3.66 43.08 7.21
N LEU A 8 3.66 41.77 7.45
CA LEU A 8 2.97 40.79 6.61
C LEU A 8 1.48 40.76 6.99
N LEU A 9 0.63 41.17 6.06
CA LEU A 9 -0.80 40.89 6.08
C LEU A 9 -1.15 40.09 4.83
N SER A 10 -1.77 38.96 5.09
CA SER A 10 -2.50 38.08 4.17
C SER A 10 -3.49 38.82 3.27
N LEU A 11 -3.42 38.59 1.96
CA LEU A 11 -4.57 38.22 1.11
C LEU A 11 -4.08 37.95 -0.33
N GLY A 12 -4.55 36.82 -0.88
CA GLY A 12 -4.68 36.42 -2.29
C GLY A 12 -3.79 37.01 -3.38
N LEU A 13 -3.21 36.14 -4.22
CA LEU A 13 -3.31 36.30 -5.67
C LEU A 13 -3.08 34.97 -6.41
N LEU A 14 -4.10 34.59 -7.17
CA LEU A 14 -4.08 33.69 -8.30
C LEU A 14 -3.18 34.23 -9.44
N PHE A 15 -2.58 33.30 -10.20
CA PHE A 15 -2.02 33.43 -11.56
C PHE A 15 -0.89 34.44 -11.83
N LEU A 16 0.31 33.88 -12.10
CA LEU A 16 1.15 34.05 -13.31
C LEU A 16 2.65 33.99 -12.97
N SER A 17 3.31 32.92 -13.41
CA SER A 17 4.70 32.99 -13.89
C SER A 17 4.96 31.81 -14.81
N ALA A 18 4.44 31.90 -16.04
CA ALA A 18 5.06 31.25 -17.18
C ALA A 18 6.34 32.02 -17.53
N CYS A 19 7.46 31.31 -17.64
CA CYS A 19 8.55 31.54 -18.59
C CYS A 19 9.78 30.71 -18.19
N SER A 20 9.95 29.54 -18.82
CA SER A 20 11.19 29.13 -19.51
C SER A 20 11.22 27.61 -19.68
N ASN A 21 10.82 27.16 -20.87
CA ASN A 21 11.40 26.08 -21.68
C ASN A 21 10.33 25.62 -22.69
N ASP A 22 10.06 26.50 -23.65
CA ASP A 22 9.04 26.35 -24.71
C ASP A 22 9.73 26.14 -26.07
N GLU A 23 10.75 25.30 -26.13
CA GLU A 23 11.51 25.01 -27.38
C GLU A 23 11.49 23.54 -27.82
N ASN A 24 10.54 22.72 -27.34
CA ASN A 24 10.33 21.37 -27.91
C ASN A 24 8.86 20.91 -27.98
N ARG A 25 7.91 21.85 -28.02
CA ARG A 25 6.49 21.54 -28.31
C ARG A 25 6.21 21.62 -29.82
N GLU A 26 6.84 20.76 -30.61
CA GLU A 26 6.18 20.22 -31.81
C GLU A 26 5.26 19.08 -31.36
N THR A 27 4.19 19.42 -30.64
CA THR A 27 3.09 18.48 -30.43
C THR A 27 2.42 18.21 -31.77
N ILE A 28 2.37 16.93 -32.09
CA ILE A 28 1.60 16.24 -33.11
C ILE A 28 0.18 16.83 -33.16
N ASN A 29 -0.04 17.87 -33.97
CA ASN A 29 -1.37 18.39 -34.32
C ASN A 29 -1.42 18.60 -35.84
N LYS A 30 -1.23 17.50 -36.57
CA LYS A 30 -1.32 17.46 -38.03
C LYS A 30 -2.77 17.50 -38.55
N GLN A 31 -3.77 17.37 -37.68
CA GLN A 31 -5.15 17.07 -38.11
C GLN A 31 -6.03 18.30 -38.37
N PHE A 32 -5.68 19.50 -37.88
CA PHE A 32 -6.40 20.73 -38.26
C PHE A 32 -6.26 21.07 -39.77
N GLU A 33 -5.38 20.39 -40.50
CA GLU A 33 -5.25 20.49 -41.96
C GLU A 33 -5.84 19.29 -42.72
N ASP A 34 -6.22 18.20 -42.05
CA ASP A 34 -6.74 17.00 -42.72
C ASP A 34 -8.26 17.11 -42.98
N PRO A 35 -8.75 16.63 -44.14
CA PRO A 35 -10.16 16.63 -44.45
C PRO A 35 -10.95 15.75 -43.47
N LYS A 36 -12.24 16.08 -43.32
CA LYS A 36 -13.21 15.33 -42.52
C LYS A 36 -13.17 13.83 -42.82
N ILE A 37 -13.10 13.00 -41.78
CA ILE A 37 -13.00 11.54 -41.89
C ILE A 37 -14.41 10.95 -41.92
N ASP A 38 -14.90 10.60 -43.11
CA ASP A 38 -16.25 10.04 -43.28
C ASP A 38 -16.22 8.55 -43.67
N LYS A 39 -15.05 8.04 -44.11
CA LYS A 39 -14.90 6.66 -44.60
C LYS A 39 -13.63 6.00 -44.09
N ILE A 40 -13.79 4.96 -43.27
CA ILE A 40 -12.69 4.23 -42.64
C ILE A 40 -12.72 2.76 -43.10
N LEU A 41 -11.61 2.26 -43.62
CA LEU A 41 -11.39 0.83 -43.84
C LEU A 41 -10.38 0.29 -42.82
N VAL A 42 -10.74 -0.79 -42.14
CA VAL A 42 -9.88 -1.46 -41.17
C VAL A 42 -9.49 -2.83 -41.69
N ILE A 43 -8.19 -3.03 -41.91
CA ILE A 43 -7.61 -4.29 -42.35
C ILE A 43 -6.97 -4.97 -41.14
N GLY A 44 -7.57 -6.05 -40.64
CA GLY A 44 -6.99 -6.76 -39.51
C GLY A 44 -7.60 -8.14 -39.24
N ASN A 45 -7.89 -8.38 -37.97
CA ASN A 45 -8.28 -9.69 -37.45
C ASN A 45 -9.18 -9.51 -36.21
N SER A 46 -9.22 -10.49 -35.32
CA SER A 46 -10.03 -10.43 -34.10
C SER A 46 -9.70 -9.24 -33.19
N PHE A 47 -8.49 -8.69 -33.21
CA PHE A 47 -8.13 -7.50 -32.42
C PHE A 47 -8.73 -6.21 -32.99
N SER A 48 -8.78 -6.04 -34.32
CA SER A 48 -9.55 -4.92 -34.88
C SER A 48 -11.05 -5.11 -34.67
N ASN A 49 -11.54 -6.36 -34.68
CA ASN A 49 -12.93 -6.63 -34.32
C ASN A 49 -13.24 -6.18 -32.89
N ASP A 50 -12.35 -6.47 -31.93
CA ASP A 50 -12.51 -6.00 -30.54
C ASP A 50 -12.55 -4.47 -30.45
N ALA A 51 -11.65 -3.77 -31.16
CA ALA A 51 -11.63 -2.31 -31.19
C ALA A 51 -12.91 -1.69 -31.80
N LEU A 52 -13.47 -2.34 -32.82
CA LEU A 52 -14.64 -1.84 -33.55
C LEU A 52 -15.99 -2.26 -32.95
N THR A 53 -15.99 -3.13 -31.92
CA THR A 53 -17.22 -3.72 -31.36
C THR A 53 -18.22 -2.65 -30.92
N TYR A 54 -17.76 -1.57 -30.31
CA TYR A 54 -18.61 -0.44 -29.87
C TYR A 54 -18.41 0.84 -30.69
N PHE A 55 -17.37 0.90 -31.52
CA PHE A 55 -16.95 2.12 -32.19
C PHE A 55 -18.07 2.77 -33.01
N TYR A 56 -18.73 2.01 -33.89
CA TYR A 56 -19.75 2.56 -34.78
C TYR A 56 -20.98 3.07 -34.00
N ASP A 57 -21.43 2.28 -33.03
CA ASP A 57 -22.62 2.60 -32.25
C ASP A 57 -22.41 3.87 -31.42
N ILE A 58 -21.24 4.03 -30.78
CA ILE A 58 -20.92 5.25 -30.04
C ILE A 58 -20.85 6.47 -30.98
N VAL A 59 -20.24 6.34 -32.17
CA VAL A 59 -20.18 7.44 -33.16
C VAL A 59 -21.58 7.86 -33.60
N SER A 60 -22.44 6.89 -33.91
CA SER A 60 -23.81 7.13 -34.36
C SER A 60 -24.66 7.78 -33.26
N ASP A 61 -24.69 7.20 -32.06
CA ASP A 61 -25.59 7.61 -30.98
C ASP A 61 -25.22 8.94 -30.32
N ASN A 62 -23.95 9.35 -30.45
CA ASN A 62 -23.48 10.67 -30.02
C ASN A 62 -23.43 11.68 -31.17
N GLU A 63 -23.95 11.33 -32.37
CA GLU A 63 -23.98 12.19 -33.57
C GLU A 63 -22.60 12.76 -33.95
N ILE A 64 -21.52 12.03 -33.66
CA ILE A 64 -20.14 12.46 -33.91
C ILE A 64 -19.87 12.53 -35.41
N GLU A 65 -20.22 11.46 -36.13
CA GLU A 65 -20.14 11.40 -37.59
C GLU A 65 -21.31 10.57 -38.16
N PRO A 66 -22.48 11.18 -38.39
CA PRO A 66 -23.72 10.45 -38.71
C PRO A 66 -23.69 9.78 -40.10
N ASN A 67 -22.75 10.15 -40.97
CA ASN A 67 -22.59 9.58 -42.30
C ASN A 67 -21.38 8.65 -42.42
N LEU A 68 -20.81 8.22 -41.29
CA LEU A 68 -19.65 7.33 -41.27
C LEU A 68 -19.95 6.03 -42.04
N ILE A 69 -19.05 5.71 -42.98
CA ILE A 69 -18.96 4.39 -43.62
C ILE A 69 -17.76 3.67 -43.03
N LEU A 70 -18.01 2.54 -42.36
CA LEU A 70 -16.98 1.70 -41.77
C LEU A 70 -16.88 0.39 -42.53
N GLY A 71 -15.75 0.18 -43.20
CA GLY A 71 -15.35 -1.11 -43.74
C GLY A 71 -14.43 -1.85 -42.77
N HIS A 72 -14.63 -3.14 -42.59
CA HIS A 72 -13.75 -4.00 -41.81
C HIS A 72 -13.56 -5.34 -42.51
N ILE A 73 -12.31 -5.76 -42.62
CA ILE A 73 -11.97 -7.11 -43.08
C ILE A 73 -11.25 -7.85 -41.96
N ASP A 74 -11.81 -8.99 -41.59
CA ASP A 74 -11.25 -9.87 -40.58
C ASP A 74 -10.93 -11.25 -41.15
N ILE A 75 -9.70 -11.67 -40.94
CA ILE A 75 -9.32 -13.08 -41.05
C ILE A 75 -8.68 -13.45 -39.72
N GLY A 76 -9.31 -14.37 -38.98
CA GLY A 76 -8.88 -14.77 -37.64
C GLY A 76 -7.39 -15.13 -37.59
N GLY A 77 -6.64 -14.51 -36.67
CA GLY A 77 -5.20 -14.73 -36.50
C GLY A 77 -4.32 -14.23 -37.66
N SER A 78 -4.85 -13.44 -38.60
CA SER A 78 -4.05 -12.97 -39.74
C SER A 78 -2.98 -11.98 -39.34
N SER A 79 -1.80 -12.21 -39.90
CA SER A 79 -0.61 -11.36 -39.79
C SER A 79 -0.48 -10.43 -40.99
N LEU A 80 0.43 -9.46 -40.92
CA LEU A 80 0.80 -8.65 -42.08
C LEU A 80 1.24 -9.52 -43.26
N GLU A 81 1.92 -10.64 -43.00
CA GLU A 81 2.32 -11.60 -44.03
C GLU A 81 1.11 -12.23 -44.72
N THR A 82 0.13 -12.68 -43.94
CA THR A 82 -1.12 -13.27 -44.45
C THR A 82 -1.86 -12.28 -45.34
N HIS A 83 -2.06 -11.05 -44.85
CA HIS A 83 -2.72 -9.99 -45.62
C HIS A 83 -1.95 -9.66 -46.89
N ARG A 84 -0.63 -9.57 -46.83
CA ARG A 84 0.21 -9.34 -48.02
C ARG A 84 0.03 -10.44 -49.06
N ILE A 85 0.11 -11.70 -48.65
CA ILE A 85 -0.03 -12.83 -49.58
C ILE A 85 -1.39 -12.72 -50.28
N ASN A 86 -2.47 -12.57 -49.52
CA ASN A 86 -3.83 -12.46 -50.07
C ASN A 86 -3.99 -11.26 -51.02
N ALA A 87 -3.36 -10.11 -50.68
CA ALA A 87 -3.37 -8.93 -51.54
C ALA A 87 -2.64 -9.17 -52.87
N LEU A 88 -1.42 -9.71 -52.82
CA LEU A 88 -0.57 -9.88 -54.00
C LEU A 88 -1.04 -11.01 -54.92
N THR A 89 -1.73 -12.02 -54.39
CA THR A 89 -2.31 -13.11 -55.17
C THR A 89 -3.76 -12.87 -55.59
N ASP A 90 -4.34 -11.71 -55.25
CA ASP A 90 -5.75 -11.36 -55.49
C ASP A 90 -6.71 -12.47 -54.98
N TYR A 91 -6.41 -13.00 -53.80
CA TYR A 91 -7.15 -14.13 -53.22
C TYR A 91 -8.51 -13.68 -52.67
N LYS A 92 -9.55 -14.46 -52.99
CA LYS A 92 -10.97 -14.17 -52.66
C LYS A 92 -11.41 -14.85 -51.37
N ASP A 93 -10.87 -14.39 -50.25
CA ASP A 93 -11.05 -15.05 -48.95
C ASP A 93 -11.45 -14.10 -47.82
N PHE A 94 -11.61 -12.81 -48.13
CA PHE A 94 -12.05 -11.85 -47.13
C PHE A 94 -13.56 -11.93 -46.90
N SER A 95 -13.94 -11.98 -45.64
CA SER A 95 -15.24 -11.55 -45.14
C SER A 95 -15.20 -10.03 -45.00
N TYR A 96 -15.92 -9.32 -45.85
CA TYR A 96 -15.97 -7.86 -45.85
C TYR A 96 -17.23 -7.39 -45.14
N GLN A 97 -17.05 -6.80 -43.95
CA GLN A 97 -18.12 -6.20 -43.18
C GLN A 97 -18.19 -4.71 -43.50
N LYS A 98 -19.35 -4.23 -43.96
CA LYS A 98 -19.58 -2.81 -44.24
C LYS A 98 -20.72 -2.31 -43.37
N THR A 99 -20.47 -1.27 -42.58
CA THR A 99 -21.46 -0.65 -41.69
C THR A 99 -21.71 0.78 -42.15
N THR A 100 -22.99 1.11 -42.33
CA THR A 100 -23.48 2.46 -42.66
C THR A 100 -24.68 2.79 -41.77
N SER A 101 -25.21 4.01 -41.89
CA SER A 101 -26.42 4.42 -41.17
C SER A 101 -27.66 3.57 -41.52
N SER A 102 -27.63 2.84 -42.63
CA SER A 102 -28.68 1.86 -42.99
C SER A 102 -28.53 0.48 -42.34
N GLY A 103 -27.40 0.22 -41.68
CA GLY A 103 -27.10 -1.04 -41.00
C GLY A 103 -25.77 -1.67 -41.44
N LYS A 104 -25.53 -2.87 -40.92
CA LYS A 104 -24.33 -3.68 -41.18
C LYS A 104 -24.61 -4.79 -42.18
N GLU A 105 -23.80 -4.90 -43.22
CA GLU A 105 -23.80 -5.99 -44.19
C GLU A 105 -22.48 -6.79 -44.15
N THR A 106 -22.53 -8.05 -44.58
CA THR A 106 -21.34 -8.92 -44.67
C THR A 106 -21.29 -9.55 -46.05
N LEU A 107 -20.21 -9.28 -46.78
CA LEU A 107 -19.97 -9.70 -48.15
C LEU A 107 -18.81 -10.70 -48.17
N LEU A 108 -19.06 -11.92 -48.64
CA LEU A 108 -18.08 -13.00 -48.64
C LEU A 108 -17.33 -13.10 -49.97
N PHE A 109 -16.12 -13.66 -49.93
CA PHE A 109 -15.29 -13.98 -51.11
C PHE A 109 -14.83 -12.75 -51.92
N TYR A 110 -14.57 -11.64 -51.23
CA TYR A 110 -13.98 -10.45 -51.84
C TYR A 110 -12.45 -10.51 -51.82
N THR A 111 -11.81 -9.89 -52.82
CA THR A 111 -10.36 -9.61 -52.76
C THR A 111 -10.12 -8.27 -52.08
N MET A 112 -8.93 -8.10 -51.47
CA MET A 112 -8.53 -6.81 -50.89
C MET A 112 -8.59 -5.67 -51.92
N LYS A 113 -8.29 -5.95 -53.19
CA LYS A 113 -8.39 -4.98 -54.27
C LYS A 113 -9.83 -4.51 -54.48
N GLN A 114 -10.79 -5.43 -54.52
CA GLN A 114 -12.21 -5.06 -54.67
C GLN A 114 -12.68 -4.18 -53.50
N ILE A 115 -12.24 -4.49 -52.28
CA ILE A 115 -12.61 -3.76 -51.06
C ILE A 115 -12.00 -2.35 -51.03
N LEU A 116 -10.72 -2.22 -51.42
CA LEU A 116 -10.07 -0.91 -51.59
C LEU A 116 -10.72 -0.06 -52.69
N GLN A 117 -11.43 -0.70 -53.63
CA GLN A 117 -12.14 -0.07 -54.73
C GLN A 117 -13.64 0.11 -54.46
N ASP A 118 -14.12 -0.30 -53.30
CA ASP A 118 -15.53 -0.21 -52.92
C ASP A 118 -15.92 1.24 -52.57
N GLU A 119 -15.04 1.94 -51.85
CA GLU A 119 -15.23 3.34 -51.48
C GLU A 119 -13.95 4.15 -51.71
N ALA A 120 -14.11 5.47 -51.85
CA ALA A 120 -13.02 6.42 -51.73
C ALA A 120 -12.64 6.60 -50.26
N TRP A 121 -12.05 5.56 -49.65
CA TRP A 121 -11.65 5.54 -48.24
C TRP A 121 -10.76 6.73 -47.88
N ASP A 122 -11.08 7.41 -46.78
CA ASP A 122 -10.27 8.52 -46.25
C ASP A 122 -9.08 7.97 -45.47
N ILE A 123 -9.35 6.94 -44.65
CA ILE A 123 -8.34 6.23 -43.86
C ILE A 123 -8.42 4.75 -44.14
N VAL A 124 -7.25 4.13 -44.35
CA VAL A 124 -7.07 2.68 -44.30
C VAL A 124 -6.14 2.34 -43.14
N THR A 125 -6.62 1.61 -42.14
CA THR A 125 -5.80 1.15 -41.02
C THR A 125 -5.33 -0.29 -41.23
N ILE A 126 -4.11 -0.58 -40.80
CA ILE A 126 -3.52 -1.93 -40.78
C ILE A 126 -2.98 -2.23 -39.38
N GLN A 127 -2.79 -3.52 -39.08
CA GLN A 127 -2.17 -3.98 -37.83
C GLN A 127 -1.39 -5.29 -38.04
N GLN A 128 -0.55 -5.63 -37.06
CA GLN A 128 0.09 -6.94 -36.96
C GLN A 128 -0.76 -7.90 -36.12
N VAL A 129 -0.55 -9.21 -36.29
CA VAL A 129 -1.09 -10.23 -35.37
C VAL A 129 -0.47 -10.07 -33.98
N SER A 130 -1.26 -10.25 -32.93
CA SER A 130 -0.86 -9.95 -31.55
C SER A 130 0.40 -10.68 -31.07
N GLY A 131 0.58 -11.95 -31.46
CA GLY A 131 1.79 -12.72 -31.12
C GLY A 131 3.08 -12.19 -31.74
N LYS A 132 2.98 -11.30 -32.73
CA LYS A 132 4.11 -10.71 -33.48
C LYS A 132 4.16 -9.17 -33.38
N SER A 133 3.25 -8.53 -32.63
CA SER A 133 3.09 -7.08 -32.61
C SER A 133 4.32 -6.34 -32.07
N GLY A 134 5.01 -6.92 -31.08
CA GLY A 134 6.31 -6.45 -30.61
C GLY A 134 7.53 -7.07 -31.30
N VAL A 135 7.37 -7.84 -32.38
CA VAL A 135 8.49 -8.57 -33.03
C VAL A 135 8.91 -7.88 -34.32
N LEU A 136 9.92 -7.01 -34.22
CA LEU A 136 10.38 -6.09 -35.27
C LEU A 136 10.57 -6.75 -36.66
N ASN A 137 11.24 -7.91 -36.71
CA ASN A 137 11.58 -8.58 -37.97
C ASN A 137 10.38 -9.16 -38.73
N THR A 138 9.19 -9.20 -38.12
CA THR A 138 7.97 -9.73 -38.77
C THR A 138 7.23 -8.69 -39.62
N TYR A 139 7.70 -7.44 -39.61
CA TYR A 139 7.06 -6.34 -40.32
C TYR A 139 7.54 -6.23 -41.75
N ASN A 140 8.84 -6.38 -42.01
CA ASN A 140 9.39 -6.28 -43.37
C ASN A 140 9.52 -7.68 -44.01
N PRO A 141 9.22 -7.82 -45.32
CA PRO A 141 8.77 -6.78 -46.26
C PRO A 141 7.26 -6.48 -46.18
N HIS A 142 6.53 -7.21 -45.34
CA HIS A 142 5.07 -7.30 -45.38
C HIS A 142 4.32 -5.97 -45.28
N PHE A 143 4.73 -5.13 -44.33
CA PHE A 143 4.21 -3.78 -44.12
C PHE A 143 4.36 -2.90 -45.37
N ASN A 144 5.57 -2.78 -45.93
CA ASN A 144 5.81 -1.89 -47.07
C ASN A 144 5.00 -2.34 -48.30
N ASP A 145 4.94 -3.65 -48.56
CA ASP A 145 4.19 -4.19 -49.69
C ASP A 145 2.68 -3.96 -49.54
N LEU A 146 2.12 -4.06 -48.34
CA LEU A 146 0.73 -3.73 -48.06
C LEU A 146 0.44 -2.23 -48.23
N VAL A 147 1.28 -1.34 -47.70
CA VAL A 147 1.12 0.11 -47.88
C VAL A 147 1.15 0.48 -49.37
N ASN A 148 2.09 -0.08 -50.11
CA ASN A 148 2.19 0.12 -51.56
C ASN A 148 0.95 -0.41 -52.29
N PHE A 149 0.43 -1.56 -51.89
CA PHE A 149 -0.79 -2.13 -52.45
C PHE A 149 -2.01 -1.24 -52.20
N ILE A 150 -2.18 -0.77 -50.96
CA ILE A 150 -3.27 0.14 -50.57
C ILE A 150 -3.22 1.41 -51.43
N LYS A 151 -2.08 2.10 -51.46
CA LYS A 151 -1.92 3.34 -52.25
C LYS A 151 -2.15 3.14 -53.75
N LYS A 152 -1.78 1.98 -54.27
CA LYS A 152 -1.98 1.64 -55.69
C LYS A 152 -3.45 1.46 -56.05
N TYR A 153 -4.22 0.79 -55.20
CA TYR A 153 -5.58 0.35 -55.53
C TYR A 153 -6.70 1.18 -54.90
N ALA A 154 -6.43 1.97 -53.87
CA ALA A 154 -7.40 2.91 -53.32
C ALA A 154 -7.92 3.89 -54.38
N LEU A 155 -9.23 4.15 -54.33
CA LEU A 155 -9.88 5.15 -55.19
C LEU A 155 -9.45 6.57 -54.79
N ASN A 156 -9.41 6.85 -53.49
CA ASN A 156 -8.88 8.11 -52.96
C ASN A 156 -7.35 8.11 -53.10
N LYS A 157 -6.80 9.07 -53.84
CA LYS A 157 -5.35 9.19 -54.06
C LYS A 157 -4.62 9.83 -52.89
N ASP A 158 -5.35 10.50 -52.01
CA ASP A 158 -4.86 11.11 -50.78
C ASP A 158 -5.20 10.28 -49.55
N VAL A 159 -5.55 8.99 -49.75
CA VAL A 159 -5.87 8.05 -48.66
C VAL A 159 -4.76 8.06 -47.60
N LYS A 160 -5.18 8.22 -46.35
CA LYS A 160 -4.29 8.22 -45.20
C LYS A 160 -4.10 6.79 -44.70
N ILE A 161 -2.88 6.47 -44.31
CA ILE A 161 -2.56 5.15 -43.75
C ILE A 161 -2.48 5.27 -42.24
N GLY A 162 -3.31 4.50 -41.54
CA GLY A 162 -3.24 4.35 -40.09
C GLY A 162 -2.61 3.03 -39.68
N PHE A 163 -1.98 3.01 -38.50
CA PHE A 163 -1.54 1.79 -37.84
C PHE A 163 -2.28 1.63 -36.52
N HIS A 164 -2.95 0.51 -36.30
CA HIS A 164 -3.58 0.19 -35.02
C HIS A 164 -2.55 -0.51 -34.13
N MET A 165 -2.06 0.22 -33.12
CA MET A 165 -1.17 -0.32 -32.09
C MET A 165 -2.01 -1.06 -31.07
N THR A 166 -1.92 -2.39 -31.12
CA THR A 166 -2.65 -3.31 -30.25
C THR A 166 -2.05 -3.40 -28.84
N TRP A 167 -2.69 -4.17 -27.96
CA TRP A 167 -2.34 -4.33 -26.55
C TRP A 167 -1.49 -5.58 -26.28
N ALA A 168 -0.80 -5.57 -25.13
CA ALA A 168 -0.18 -6.74 -24.56
C ALA A 168 -1.21 -7.72 -23.96
N TYR A 169 -0.86 -8.99 -23.90
CA TYR A 169 -1.68 -10.02 -23.25
C TYR A 169 -1.79 -9.81 -21.74
N GLN A 170 -2.78 -10.44 -21.11
CA GLN A 170 -2.92 -10.48 -19.66
C GLN A 170 -1.69 -11.18 -19.03
N GLU A 171 -1.28 -10.79 -17.82
CA GLU A 171 -0.07 -11.32 -17.15
C GLU A 171 -0.14 -12.85 -17.02
N THR A 172 -1.34 -13.39 -16.77
CA THR A 172 -1.56 -14.84 -16.64
C THR A 172 -1.93 -15.53 -17.95
N SER A 173 -1.73 -14.90 -19.10
CA SER A 173 -2.14 -15.46 -20.39
C SER A 173 -1.43 -16.78 -20.71
N GLY A 174 -2.20 -17.80 -21.08
CA GLY A 174 -1.69 -19.09 -21.55
C GLY A 174 -1.43 -19.16 -23.06
N HIS A 175 -1.50 -18.03 -23.78
CA HIS A 175 -1.39 -18.01 -25.23
C HIS A 175 0.02 -18.41 -25.68
N GLN A 176 0.13 -19.33 -26.65
CA GLN A 176 1.42 -19.91 -27.06
C GLN A 176 2.44 -18.84 -27.49
N ASP A 177 2.00 -17.82 -28.23
CA ASP A 177 2.88 -16.76 -28.73
C ASP A 177 3.40 -15.83 -27.61
N PHE A 178 2.87 -15.90 -26.39
CA PHE A 178 3.33 -15.04 -25.29
C PHE A 178 4.79 -15.30 -24.91
N VAL A 179 5.31 -16.49 -25.27
CA VAL A 179 6.71 -16.87 -25.14
C VAL A 179 7.66 -15.94 -25.91
N ASN A 180 7.19 -15.29 -26.98
CA ASN A 180 7.98 -14.27 -27.71
C ASN A 180 8.36 -13.09 -26.81
N TYR A 181 7.66 -12.92 -25.70
CA TYR A 181 7.81 -11.86 -24.71
C TYR A 181 8.12 -12.42 -23.33
N SER A 182 8.72 -13.62 -23.27
CA SER A 182 9.04 -14.31 -22.01
C SER A 182 7.84 -14.53 -21.08
N ASN A 183 6.62 -14.59 -21.62
CA ASN A 183 5.37 -14.63 -20.86
C ASN A 183 5.26 -13.47 -19.85
N ASN A 184 5.69 -12.26 -20.23
CA ASN A 184 5.66 -11.08 -19.39
C ASN A 184 4.89 -9.95 -20.10
N GLN A 185 3.85 -9.43 -19.44
CA GLN A 185 2.97 -8.44 -20.05
C GLN A 185 3.71 -7.12 -20.33
N VAL A 186 4.48 -6.65 -19.35
CA VAL A 186 5.20 -5.38 -19.44
C VAL A 186 6.18 -5.42 -20.61
N LEU A 187 6.97 -6.49 -20.72
CA LEU A 187 7.90 -6.71 -21.84
C LEU A 187 7.17 -6.76 -23.18
N MET A 188 5.99 -7.39 -23.25
CA MET A 188 5.19 -7.41 -24.48
C MET A 188 4.74 -6.01 -24.87
N TYR A 189 4.23 -5.22 -23.93
CA TYR A 189 3.81 -3.83 -24.16
C TYR A 189 4.99 -2.97 -24.62
N GLU A 190 6.11 -3.01 -23.90
CA GLU A 190 7.33 -2.28 -24.23
C GLU A 190 7.86 -2.67 -25.62
N SER A 191 7.79 -3.96 -25.98
CA SER A 191 8.17 -4.43 -27.31
C SER A 191 7.26 -3.88 -28.42
N ILE A 192 5.95 -3.79 -28.17
CA ILE A 192 4.98 -3.18 -29.10
C ILE A 192 5.29 -1.70 -29.28
N VAL A 193 5.47 -0.95 -28.18
CA VAL A 193 5.86 0.46 -28.19
C VAL A 193 7.15 0.65 -28.97
N TYR A 194 8.17 -0.16 -28.69
CA TYR A 194 9.46 -0.09 -29.37
C TYR A 194 9.30 -0.18 -30.89
N VAL A 195 8.48 -1.11 -31.39
CA VAL A 195 8.20 -1.23 -32.82
C VAL A 195 7.45 0.00 -33.36
N MET A 196 6.50 0.55 -32.60
CA MET A 196 5.80 1.76 -33.03
C MET A 196 6.77 2.94 -33.18
N GLU A 197 7.60 3.20 -32.17
CA GLU A 197 8.52 4.34 -32.17
C GLU A 197 9.68 4.20 -33.15
N ASN A 198 10.24 3.00 -33.27
CA ASN A 198 11.50 2.78 -34.01
C ASN A 198 11.28 2.29 -35.45
N LEU A 199 10.08 1.83 -35.80
CA LEU A 199 9.75 1.41 -37.16
C LEU A 199 8.57 2.18 -37.74
N ILE A 200 7.39 2.13 -37.12
CA ILE A 200 6.15 2.63 -37.74
C ILE A 200 6.12 4.15 -37.79
N ALA A 201 6.42 4.83 -36.69
CA ALA A 201 6.45 6.30 -36.61
C ALA A 201 7.54 6.94 -37.48
N LYS A 202 8.54 6.16 -37.93
CA LYS A 202 9.60 6.62 -38.83
C LYS A 202 9.20 6.55 -40.31
N LYS A 203 8.03 5.99 -40.64
CA LYS A 203 7.53 5.88 -42.02
C LYS A 203 6.72 7.11 -42.38
N SER A 204 7.18 7.87 -43.38
CA SER A 204 6.47 9.06 -43.86
C SER A 204 5.12 8.74 -44.49
N GLU A 205 4.90 7.47 -44.86
CA GLU A 205 3.64 6.96 -45.36
C GLU A 205 2.57 6.77 -44.29
N ILE A 206 2.94 6.74 -43.00
CA ILE A 206 2.01 6.57 -41.89
C ILE A 206 1.53 7.94 -41.41
N ASN A 207 0.21 8.11 -41.43
CA ASN A 207 -0.46 9.34 -41.04
C ASN A 207 -0.96 9.26 -39.59
N TYR A 208 -1.40 8.08 -39.16
CA TYR A 208 -1.99 7.85 -37.84
C TYR A 208 -1.39 6.61 -37.17
N ILE A 209 -1.17 6.66 -35.86
CA ILE A 209 -0.90 5.49 -35.03
C ILE A 209 -1.88 5.53 -33.88
N ILE A 210 -2.89 4.66 -33.89
CA ILE A 210 -3.94 4.62 -32.87
C ILE A 210 -3.42 3.75 -31.71
N PRO A 211 -3.04 4.34 -30.56
CA PRO A 211 -2.31 3.67 -29.48
C PRO A 211 -3.24 2.93 -28.50
N SER A 212 -4.08 2.04 -29.03
CA SER A 212 -5.05 1.29 -28.24
C SER A 212 -4.39 0.44 -27.14
N GLY A 213 -3.19 -0.07 -27.39
CA GLY A 213 -2.38 -0.76 -26.39
C GLY A 213 -2.08 0.05 -25.13
N THR A 214 -1.86 1.34 -25.29
CA THR A 214 -1.55 2.25 -24.18
C THR A 214 -2.76 2.51 -23.30
N VAL A 215 -3.97 2.63 -23.89
CA VAL A 215 -5.22 2.74 -23.11
C VAL A 215 -5.43 1.50 -22.24
N ILE A 216 -5.24 0.32 -22.81
CA ILE A 216 -5.34 -0.94 -22.04
C ILE A 216 -4.29 -0.96 -20.93
N GLN A 217 -3.04 -0.56 -21.20
CA GLN A 217 -1.99 -0.59 -20.19
C GLN A 217 -2.20 0.47 -19.08
N ASN A 218 -2.76 1.64 -19.40
CA ASN A 218 -3.15 2.64 -18.42
C ASN A 218 -4.27 2.12 -17.51
N LEU A 219 -5.29 1.46 -18.07
CA LEU A 219 -6.39 0.86 -17.30
C LEU A 219 -5.92 -0.28 -16.38
N ARG A 220 -4.89 -1.04 -16.78
CA ARG A 220 -4.29 -2.05 -15.89
C ARG A 220 -3.63 -1.45 -14.64
N ASN A 221 -3.27 -0.17 -14.69
CA ASN A 221 -2.69 0.60 -13.59
C ASN A 221 -3.73 1.53 -12.92
N SER A 222 -5.02 1.21 -13.06
CA SER A 222 -6.13 1.88 -12.39
C SER A 222 -6.93 0.88 -11.55
N LEU A 223 -8.03 1.33 -10.94
CA LEU A 223 -8.95 0.48 -10.16
C LEU A 223 -9.45 -0.76 -10.91
N ILE A 224 -9.36 -0.77 -12.25
CA ILE A 224 -9.79 -1.88 -13.11
C ILE A 224 -8.84 -3.09 -12.99
N GLY A 225 -7.53 -2.84 -12.86
CA GLY A 225 -6.50 -3.86 -12.84
C GLY A 225 -6.42 -4.71 -14.12
N ASP A 226 -5.77 -5.87 -14.03
CA ASP A 226 -5.51 -6.73 -15.19
C ASP A 226 -6.70 -7.66 -15.55
N ASN A 227 -7.90 -7.08 -15.65
CA ASN A 227 -9.17 -7.76 -15.91
C ASN A 227 -9.84 -7.28 -17.21
N LEU A 228 -9.04 -7.01 -18.25
CA LEU A 228 -9.51 -6.41 -19.50
C LEU A 228 -9.69 -7.42 -20.64
N THR A 229 -9.38 -8.69 -20.40
CA THR A 229 -9.42 -9.73 -21.43
C THR A 229 -10.41 -10.84 -21.06
N ARG A 230 -10.98 -11.51 -22.07
CA ARG A 230 -11.93 -12.63 -21.88
C ARG A 230 -11.27 -14.00 -21.90
N ASP A 231 -10.07 -14.09 -22.47
CA ASP A 231 -9.33 -15.34 -22.67
C ASP A 231 -7.80 -15.17 -22.52
N GLY A 232 -7.37 -14.08 -21.87
CA GLY A 232 -5.97 -13.74 -21.66
C GLY A 232 -5.37 -12.86 -22.76
N TYR A 233 -6.09 -12.58 -23.86
CA TYR A 233 -5.54 -11.78 -24.96
C TYR A 233 -6.57 -10.99 -25.77
N HIS A 234 -7.76 -11.53 -26.02
CA HIS A 234 -8.85 -10.75 -26.60
C HIS A 234 -9.58 -9.95 -25.53
N LEU A 235 -10.03 -8.74 -25.86
CA LEU A 235 -10.66 -7.85 -24.89
C LEU A 235 -12.01 -8.41 -24.43
N ASN A 236 -12.34 -8.24 -23.16
CA ASN A 236 -13.72 -8.45 -22.72
C ASN A 236 -14.60 -7.24 -23.10
N GLN A 237 -15.86 -7.29 -22.72
CA GLN A 237 -16.84 -6.23 -23.02
C GLN A 237 -16.32 -4.83 -22.63
N PHE A 238 -15.71 -4.72 -21.45
CA PHE A 238 -15.17 -3.48 -20.91
C PHE A 238 -13.97 -2.98 -21.73
N GLY A 239 -12.99 -3.85 -22.01
CA GLY A 239 -11.83 -3.50 -22.82
C GLY A 239 -12.20 -3.08 -24.24
N GLN A 240 -13.17 -3.76 -24.87
CA GLN A 240 -13.70 -3.41 -26.19
C GLN A 240 -14.29 -1.99 -26.19
N TYR A 241 -15.06 -1.66 -25.15
CA TYR A 241 -15.64 -0.32 -25.00
C TYR A 241 -14.56 0.77 -24.85
N ALA A 242 -13.57 0.52 -23.99
CA ALA A 242 -12.45 1.44 -23.77
C ALA A 242 -11.65 1.74 -25.06
N VAL A 243 -11.33 0.70 -25.83
CA VAL A 243 -10.61 0.87 -27.11
C VAL A 243 -11.49 1.54 -28.16
N GLY A 244 -12.80 1.28 -28.19
CA GLY A 244 -13.73 2.01 -29.04
C GLY A 244 -13.70 3.52 -28.79
N ILE A 245 -13.73 3.93 -27.51
CA ILE A 245 -13.60 5.34 -27.11
C ILE A 245 -12.23 5.91 -27.48
N ALA A 246 -11.16 5.12 -27.31
CA ALA A 246 -9.82 5.52 -27.72
C ALA A 246 -9.73 5.85 -29.20
N TRP A 247 -10.32 5.01 -30.06
CA TRP A 247 -10.40 5.26 -31.50
C TRP A 247 -11.21 6.52 -31.81
N ILE A 248 -12.33 6.73 -31.13
CA ILE A 248 -13.19 7.90 -31.33
C ILE A 248 -12.46 9.18 -30.96
N LYS A 249 -11.84 9.22 -29.78
CA LYS A 249 -11.04 10.35 -29.33
C LYS A 249 -9.93 10.68 -30.33
N TYR A 250 -9.20 9.65 -30.74
CA TYR A 250 -8.03 9.82 -31.60
C TYR A 250 -8.39 10.29 -33.01
N LEU A 251 -9.51 9.80 -33.57
CA LEU A 251 -9.89 10.12 -34.96
C LEU A 251 -10.73 11.39 -35.08
N PHE A 252 -11.56 11.71 -34.08
CA PHE A 252 -12.54 12.79 -34.18
C PHE A 252 -12.34 13.92 -33.15
N GLU A 253 -11.30 13.83 -32.30
CA GLU A 253 -10.99 14.82 -31.25
C GLU A 253 -12.18 15.15 -30.32
N VAL A 254 -13.03 14.15 -30.05
CA VAL A 254 -14.25 14.35 -29.24
C VAL A 254 -13.91 14.75 -27.81
N ASP A 255 -14.69 15.67 -27.25
CA ASP A 255 -14.71 15.94 -25.82
C ASP A 255 -15.36 14.76 -25.08
N LEU A 256 -14.57 14.00 -24.33
CA LEU A 256 -15.04 12.78 -23.65
C LEU A 256 -16.10 13.08 -22.59
N GLU A 257 -16.17 14.31 -22.06
CA GLU A 257 -17.21 14.72 -21.12
C GLU A 257 -18.59 14.86 -21.79
N SER A 258 -18.63 14.98 -23.11
CA SER A 258 -19.87 15.03 -23.88
C SER A 258 -20.44 13.65 -24.22
N LEU A 259 -19.66 12.59 -24.06
CA LEU A 259 -20.08 11.22 -24.39
C LEU A 259 -21.06 10.68 -23.35
N LYS A 260 -22.12 10.03 -23.84
CA LYS A 260 -23.05 9.28 -23.00
C LYS A 260 -22.51 7.88 -22.72
N ILE A 261 -22.70 7.40 -21.50
CA ILE A 261 -22.46 5.99 -21.15
C ILE A 261 -23.42 5.13 -21.98
N PHE A 262 -22.86 4.31 -22.86
CA PHE A 262 -23.61 3.48 -23.80
C PHE A 262 -23.85 2.07 -23.24
N ASP A 263 -22.88 1.53 -22.52
CA ASP A 263 -22.96 0.21 -21.92
C ASP A 263 -23.48 0.30 -20.49
N ASN A 264 -24.69 -0.22 -20.25
CA ASN A 264 -25.32 -0.20 -18.92
C ASN A 264 -24.61 -1.06 -17.87
N LYS A 265 -23.59 -1.84 -18.26
CA LYS A 265 -22.74 -2.60 -17.35
C LYS A 265 -21.46 -1.86 -16.95
N VAL A 266 -21.19 -0.70 -17.54
CA VAL A 266 -20.07 0.17 -17.15
C VAL A 266 -20.59 1.19 -16.15
N THR A 267 -20.00 1.20 -14.95
CA THR A 267 -20.32 2.18 -13.90
C THR A 267 -19.74 3.56 -14.25
N GLU A 268 -20.24 4.61 -13.59
CA GLU A 268 -19.70 5.97 -13.76
C GLU A 268 -18.21 6.07 -13.42
N GLU A 269 -17.78 5.34 -12.38
CA GLU A 269 -16.38 5.32 -11.94
C GLU A 269 -15.48 4.62 -12.97
N GLU A 270 -15.89 3.45 -13.45
CA GLU A 270 -15.13 2.74 -14.48
C GLU A 270 -15.12 3.52 -15.82
N PHE A 271 -16.21 4.20 -16.17
CA PHE A 271 -16.23 5.11 -17.31
C PHE A 271 -15.28 6.29 -17.11
N GLY A 272 -15.22 6.85 -15.89
CA GLY A 272 -14.24 7.85 -15.50
C GLY A 272 -12.81 7.37 -15.71
N ALA A 273 -12.49 6.14 -15.31
CA ALA A 273 -11.17 5.52 -15.53
C ALA A 273 -10.85 5.36 -17.02
N ILE A 274 -11.83 4.99 -17.86
CA ILE A 274 -11.66 4.96 -19.32
C ILE A 274 -11.31 6.35 -19.85
N LYS A 275 -12.06 7.39 -19.46
CA LYS A 275 -11.81 8.75 -19.93
C LYS A 275 -10.40 9.21 -19.56
N GLU A 276 -9.98 9.05 -18.30
CA GLU A 276 -8.63 9.40 -17.87
C GLU A 276 -7.56 8.61 -18.64
N ALA A 277 -7.73 7.30 -18.81
CA ALA A 277 -6.78 6.46 -19.54
C ALA A 277 -6.64 6.87 -21.01
N VAL A 278 -7.74 7.27 -21.65
CA VAL A 278 -7.77 7.76 -23.05
C VAL A 278 -7.14 9.14 -23.17
N GLU A 279 -7.42 10.08 -22.25
CA GLU A 279 -6.76 11.39 -22.26
C GLU A 279 -5.25 11.28 -22.00
N ASN A 280 -4.84 10.42 -21.06
CA ASN A 280 -3.43 10.14 -20.81
C ASN A 280 -2.74 9.54 -22.04
N MET A 281 -3.44 8.67 -22.78
CA MET A 281 -2.96 8.14 -24.05
C MET A 281 -2.76 9.25 -25.10
N MET A 282 -3.63 10.25 -25.17
CA MET A 282 -3.45 11.38 -26.11
C MET A 282 -2.21 12.21 -25.79
N ILE A 283 -1.87 12.34 -24.50
CA ILE A 283 -0.68 13.09 -24.03
C ILE A 283 0.59 12.26 -24.21
N LYS A 284 0.54 10.98 -23.85
CA LYS A 284 1.67 10.05 -23.80
C LYS A 284 1.32 8.73 -24.52
N PRO A 285 1.26 8.72 -25.86
CA PRO A 285 0.75 7.57 -26.62
C PRO A 285 1.64 6.31 -26.54
N PHE A 286 2.88 6.44 -26.06
CA PHE A 286 3.87 5.37 -25.99
C PHE A 286 4.42 5.14 -24.57
N GLU A 287 3.76 5.67 -23.54
CA GLU A 287 4.19 5.54 -22.14
C GLU A 287 2.99 5.15 -21.27
N VAL A 288 3.20 4.22 -20.34
CA VAL A 288 2.18 3.91 -19.34
C VAL A 288 2.05 5.10 -18.40
N THR A 289 0.82 5.52 -18.15
CA THR A 289 0.51 6.57 -17.17
C THR A 289 -0.38 5.97 -16.10
N GLU A 290 0.09 6.02 -14.85
CA GLU A 290 -0.72 5.61 -13.69
C GLU A 290 -1.96 6.51 -13.56
N SER A 291 -3.08 5.91 -13.18
CA SER A 291 -4.29 6.66 -12.92
C SER A 291 -4.17 7.45 -11.62
N THR A 292 -4.43 8.75 -11.69
CA THR A 292 -4.40 9.65 -10.54
C THR A 292 -5.79 9.82 -9.92
N LEU A 293 -6.83 9.74 -10.74
CA LEU A 293 -8.22 9.90 -10.30
C LEU A 293 -8.85 8.58 -9.87
N TYR A 294 -8.40 7.47 -10.45
CA TYR A 294 -8.93 6.12 -10.28
C TYR A 294 -7.79 5.11 -10.02
N PRO A 295 -6.90 5.36 -9.04
CA PRO A 295 -5.71 4.54 -8.83
C PRO A 295 -6.07 3.08 -8.55
N ALA A 296 -5.16 2.16 -8.90
CA ALA A 296 -5.31 0.75 -8.56
C ALA A 296 -5.53 0.59 -7.04
N PRO A 297 -6.37 -0.36 -6.60
CA PRO A 297 -6.62 -0.55 -5.19
C PRO A 297 -5.32 -1.00 -4.53
N ASP A 298 -4.90 -0.33 -3.46
CA ASP A 298 -3.76 -0.77 -2.68
C ASP A 298 -4.13 -2.07 -1.95
N LEU A 299 -3.83 -3.21 -2.58
CA LEU A 299 -4.12 -4.55 -2.02
C LEU A 299 -3.30 -4.83 -0.73
N SER A 300 -2.27 -4.04 -0.42
CA SER A 300 -1.62 -4.08 0.90
C SER A 300 -2.51 -3.52 2.02
N LYS A 301 -3.57 -2.80 1.64
CA LYS A 301 -4.61 -2.18 2.47
C LYS A 301 -5.99 -2.81 2.26
N GLU A 302 -6.11 -4.05 1.78
CA GLU A 302 -7.38 -4.77 1.94
C GLU A 302 -7.60 -5.15 3.40
N VAL A 303 -8.83 -5.00 3.92
CA VAL A 303 -9.21 -5.47 5.26
C VAL A 303 -9.06 -6.98 5.31
N ARG A 304 -7.99 -7.45 5.96
CA ARG A 304 -7.74 -8.88 6.20
C ARG A 304 -8.46 -9.27 7.48
N TYR A 305 -9.75 -9.56 7.39
CA TYR A 305 -10.38 -10.34 8.45
C TYR A 305 -9.69 -11.71 8.48
N MET A 306 -8.92 -11.95 9.54
CA MET A 306 -8.17 -13.19 9.71
C MET A 306 -8.85 -14.04 10.77
N ASN A 307 -9.50 -15.12 10.35
CA ASN A 307 -9.96 -16.15 11.31
C ASN A 307 -8.77 -16.84 11.99
N LYS A 308 -7.63 -16.91 11.29
CA LYS A 308 -6.39 -17.49 11.79
C LYS A 308 -5.17 -16.61 11.50
N LEU A 309 -4.24 -16.50 12.46
CA LEU A 309 -2.96 -15.81 12.28
C LEU A 309 -1.78 -16.59 12.90
N ASN A 310 -0.83 -17.02 12.07
CA ASN A 310 0.49 -17.47 12.48
C ASN A 310 1.53 -16.37 12.19
N LEU A 311 2.08 -15.76 13.23
CA LEU A 311 3.07 -14.68 13.10
C LEU A 311 4.34 -14.97 13.91
N LEU A 312 5.51 -14.82 13.27
CA LEU A 312 6.81 -14.89 13.93
C LEU A 312 7.60 -13.61 13.72
N ALA A 313 8.00 -12.94 14.80
CA ALA A 313 8.93 -11.82 14.72
C ALA A 313 10.37 -12.25 15.08
N ILE A 314 11.34 -11.79 14.31
CA ILE A 314 12.77 -11.95 14.59
C ILE A 314 13.32 -10.58 14.95
N GLY A 315 13.59 -10.36 16.23
CA GLY A 315 14.03 -9.05 16.69
C GLY A 315 14.57 -9.04 18.11
N ASN A 316 14.21 -8.01 18.87
CA ASN A 316 14.85 -7.68 20.13
C ASN A 316 13.85 -7.03 21.11
N SER A 317 14.33 -6.20 22.04
CA SER A 317 13.48 -5.52 23.02
C SER A 317 12.42 -4.59 22.42
N PHE A 318 12.66 -4.02 21.24
CA PHE A 318 11.65 -3.23 20.53
C PHE A 318 10.50 -4.09 20.01
N THR A 319 10.79 -5.32 19.54
CA THR A 319 9.75 -6.30 19.22
C THR A 319 8.96 -6.67 20.48
N ALA A 320 9.68 -6.92 21.59
CA ALA A 320 9.05 -7.26 22.85
C ALA A 320 8.08 -6.18 23.34
N ASP A 321 8.42 -4.90 23.15
CA ASP A 321 7.55 -3.77 23.50
C ASP A 321 6.25 -3.76 22.65
N SER A 322 6.33 -4.07 21.36
CA SER A 322 5.13 -4.14 20.49
C SER A 322 4.23 -5.34 20.79
N PHE A 323 4.77 -6.41 21.40
CA PHE A 323 4.03 -7.65 21.67
C PHE A 323 3.20 -7.62 22.96
N VAL A 324 3.41 -6.66 23.86
CA VAL A 324 2.83 -6.66 25.22
C VAL A 324 1.31 -6.79 25.20
N TYR A 325 0.64 -6.06 24.29
CA TYR A 325 -0.83 -6.05 24.18
C TYR A 325 -1.36 -6.72 22.92
N LEU A 326 -0.48 -7.20 22.04
CA LEU A 326 -0.85 -7.69 20.71
C LEU A 326 -1.85 -8.86 20.79
N ALA A 327 -1.61 -9.84 21.67
CA ALA A 327 -2.49 -10.98 21.84
C ALA A 327 -3.90 -10.59 22.31
N ASP A 328 -4.01 -9.59 23.20
CA ASP A 328 -5.30 -9.14 23.72
C ASP A 328 -6.09 -8.36 22.66
N MET A 329 -5.40 -7.52 21.88
CA MET A 329 -6.02 -6.79 20.77
C MET A 329 -6.49 -7.75 19.66
N LEU A 330 -5.71 -8.78 19.32
CA LEU A 330 -6.11 -9.79 18.33
C LEU A 330 -7.39 -10.53 18.76
N LYS A 331 -7.51 -10.88 20.05
CA LYS A 331 -8.73 -11.49 20.60
C LYS A 331 -9.93 -10.56 20.51
N ASP A 332 -9.73 -9.29 20.87
CA ASP A 332 -10.78 -8.28 20.91
C ASP A 332 -11.37 -8.00 19.52
N ILE A 333 -10.53 -7.97 18.49
CA ILE A 333 -10.99 -7.80 17.11
C ILE A 333 -11.55 -9.09 16.47
N GLY A 334 -11.60 -10.19 17.23
CA GLY A 334 -12.24 -11.44 16.80
C GLY A 334 -11.35 -12.37 15.98
N VAL A 335 -10.02 -12.34 16.13
CA VAL A 335 -9.15 -13.40 15.57
C VAL A 335 -9.36 -14.69 16.36
N GLU A 336 -10.02 -15.67 15.75
CA GLU A 336 -10.45 -16.90 16.42
C GLU A 336 -9.27 -17.80 16.81
N GLU A 337 -8.27 -17.94 15.94
CA GLU A 337 -7.07 -18.75 16.18
C GLU A 337 -5.81 -17.92 15.92
N PHE A 338 -4.90 -17.83 16.88
CA PHE A 338 -3.59 -17.27 16.60
C PHE A 338 -2.47 -18.02 17.30
N LYS A 339 -1.31 -18.02 16.65
CA LYS A 339 -0.02 -18.27 17.25
C LYS A 339 0.91 -17.14 16.85
N ILE A 340 1.18 -16.27 17.81
CA ILE A 340 2.14 -15.18 17.64
C ILE A 340 3.38 -15.49 18.48
N ALA A 341 4.56 -15.29 17.92
CA ALA A 341 5.80 -15.52 18.63
C ALA A 341 6.86 -14.51 18.24
N TYR A 342 7.85 -14.35 19.10
CA TYR A 342 9.08 -13.67 18.73
C TYR A 342 10.32 -14.37 19.26
N LEU A 343 11.39 -14.22 18.51
CA LEU A 343 12.74 -14.60 18.86
C LEU A 343 13.45 -13.39 19.45
N TYR A 344 13.86 -13.48 20.72
CA TYR A 344 14.43 -12.39 21.49
C TYR A 344 15.92 -12.58 21.75
N ILE A 345 16.71 -11.58 21.34
CA ILE A 345 18.05 -11.32 21.87
C ILE A 345 18.18 -9.81 22.06
N GLY A 346 18.55 -9.36 23.26
CA GLY A 346 18.71 -7.93 23.54
C GLY A 346 19.73 -7.26 22.60
N GLY A 347 19.41 -6.07 22.08
CA GLY A 347 20.34 -5.28 21.25
C GLY A 347 20.77 -5.92 19.93
N THR A 348 20.02 -6.88 19.40
CA THR A 348 20.43 -7.63 18.20
C THR A 348 20.07 -6.91 16.91
N SER A 349 21.04 -6.85 16.00
CA SER A 349 20.95 -6.21 14.67
C SER A 349 20.58 -7.22 13.57
N LEU A 350 20.20 -6.71 12.40
CA LEU A 350 19.96 -7.53 11.19
C LEU A 350 21.14 -8.46 10.89
N ALA A 351 22.37 -7.94 10.96
CA ALA A 351 23.60 -8.69 10.71
C ALA A 351 23.75 -9.87 11.67
N GLN A 352 23.50 -9.64 12.95
CA GLN A 352 23.62 -10.66 13.98
C GLN A 352 22.51 -11.72 13.84
N HIS A 353 21.27 -11.31 13.51
CA HIS A 353 20.20 -12.25 13.21
C HIS A 353 20.55 -13.18 12.04
N GLY A 354 21.06 -12.62 10.94
CA GLY A 354 21.50 -13.38 9.77
C GLY A 354 22.63 -14.35 10.12
N ASN A 355 23.63 -13.91 10.91
CA ASN A 355 24.71 -14.76 11.37
C ASN A 355 24.23 -15.90 12.27
N ASN A 356 23.34 -15.61 13.22
CA ASN A 356 22.78 -16.62 14.13
C ASN A 356 21.95 -17.67 13.36
N LEU A 357 21.19 -17.26 12.35
CA LEU A 357 20.40 -18.18 11.54
C LEU A 357 21.28 -19.05 10.63
N ARG A 358 22.31 -18.44 10.02
CA ARG A 358 23.31 -19.13 9.19
C ARG A 358 24.08 -20.21 9.97
N ASN A 359 24.44 -19.91 11.22
CA ASN A 359 25.16 -20.84 12.10
C ASN A 359 24.24 -21.75 12.92
N ASP A 360 22.92 -21.57 12.79
CA ASP A 360 21.91 -22.27 13.57
C ASP A 360 22.16 -22.18 15.10
N SER A 361 22.56 -21.01 15.57
CA SER A 361 22.87 -20.74 16.98
C SER A 361 21.61 -20.81 17.85
N SER A 362 21.75 -21.37 19.06
CA SER A 362 20.69 -21.48 20.06
C SER A 362 20.69 -20.31 21.06
N ASP A 363 20.85 -19.08 20.55
CA ASP A 363 21.07 -17.88 21.37
C ASP A 363 19.78 -17.14 21.75
N TYR A 364 18.66 -17.50 21.13
CA TYR A 364 17.39 -16.79 21.31
C TYR A 364 16.66 -17.24 22.57
N GLU A 365 15.90 -16.35 23.16
CA GLU A 365 14.74 -16.72 23.96
C GLU A 365 13.50 -16.69 23.06
N TYR A 366 12.79 -17.81 22.93
CA TYR A 366 11.55 -17.90 22.16
C TYR A 366 10.36 -17.65 23.06
N ARG A 367 9.53 -16.68 22.67
CA ARG A 367 8.32 -16.30 23.41
C ARG A 367 7.13 -16.43 22.51
N GLU A 368 6.11 -17.15 22.95
CA GLU A 368 4.92 -17.50 22.16
C GLU A 368 3.65 -17.17 22.95
N TRP A 369 2.62 -16.71 22.23
CA TRP A 369 1.25 -16.59 22.71
C TRP A 369 0.33 -17.32 21.73
N THR A 370 -0.60 -18.08 22.30
CA THR A 370 -1.73 -18.70 21.61
C THR A 370 -3.02 -18.32 22.32
N ASN A 371 -4.16 -18.71 21.75
CA ASN A 371 -5.45 -18.57 22.44
C ASN A 371 -5.45 -19.18 23.85
N ASN A 372 -4.64 -20.24 24.07
CA ASN A 372 -4.63 -21.03 25.31
C ASN A 372 -3.59 -20.59 26.34
N GLY A 373 -2.77 -19.58 26.05
CA GLY A 373 -1.76 -19.06 26.96
C GLY A 373 -0.43 -18.77 26.29
N ASN A 374 0.60 -18.52 27.10
CA ASN A 374 1.93 -18.12 26.66
C ASN A 374 3.04 -19.06 27.13
N LYS A 375 4.17 -19.04 26.41
CA LYS A 375 5.35 -19.87 26.65
C LYS A 375 6.60 -19.02 26.54
N VAL A 376 7.61 -19.31 27.37
CA VAL A 376 8.95 -18.73 27.26
C VAL A 376 9.97 -19.86 27.30
N LEU A 377 10.78 -20.00 26.25
CA LEU A 377 11.76 -21.07 26.08
C LEU A 377 13.14 -20.45 25.86
N PRO A 378 14.08 -20.57 26.82
CA PRO A 378 15.44 -20.09 26.64
C PRO A 378 16.23 -21.01 25.71
N SER A 379 17.38 -20.52 25.22
CA SER A 379 18.34 -21.28 24.40
C SER A 379 17.71 -21.90 23.15
N TYR A 380 17.02 -21.07 22.37
CA TYR A 380 16.25 -21.45 21.20
C TYR A 380 16.98 -21.11 19.90
N LYS A 381 16.71 -21.93 18.88
CA LYS A 381 17.23 -21.73 17.52
C LYS A 381 16.21 -21.04 16.64
N ALA A 382 16.63 -20.05 15.86
CA ALA A 382 15.75 -19.40 14.90
C ALA A 382 15.25 -20.37 13.82
N SER A 383 16.10 -21.29 13.35
CA SER A 383 15.70 -22.31 12.35
C SER A 383 14.65 -23.27 12.90
N ARG A 384 14.67 -23.55 14.21
CA ARG A 384 13.64 -24.34 14.88
C ARG A 384 12.32 -23.59 14.82
N ALA A 385 12.27 -22.36 15.35
CA ALA A 385 11.06 -21.53 15.36
C ALA A 385 10.43 -21.39 13.96
N LEU A 386 11.25 -21.14 12.93
CA LEU A 386 10.80 -21.03 11.54
C LEU A 386 10.17 -22.31 10.98
N LYS A 387 10.49 -23.49 11.53
CA LYS A 387 9.93 -24.78 11.12
C LYS A 387 8.75 -25.25 11.97
N GLU A 388 8.44 -24.57 13.07
CA GLU A 388 7.39 -25.03 13.99
C GLU A 388 5.98 -24.79 13.45
N GLU A 389 5.82 -23.84 12.52
CA GLU A 389 4.53 -23.52 11.92
C GLU A 389 4.66 -23.16 10.45
N MET A 390 3.54 -23.24 9.74
CA MET A 390 3.35 -22.52 8.48
C MET A 390 3.05 -21.06 8.83
N TRP A 391 4.11 -20.26 9.03
CA TRP A 391 3.98 -18.85 9.36
C TRP A 391 3.31 -18.09 8.21
N ASP A 392 2.25 -17.34 8.49
CA ASP A 392 1.63 -16.43 7.52
C ASP A 392 2.53 -15.20 7.33
N ILE A 393 3.09 -14.71 8.44
CA ILE A 393 3.90 -13.49 8.47
C ILE A 393 5.17 -13.74 9.27
N VAL A 394 6.32 -13.36 8.70
CA VAL A 394 7.57 -13.20 9.44
C VAL A 394 7.94 -11.72 9.47
N VAL A 395 8.13 -11.16 10.66
CA VAL A 395 8.49 -9.74 10.84
C VAL A 395 9.95 -9.62 11.24
N ILE A 396 10.68 -8.72 10.60
CA ILE A 396 12.07 -8.42 10.93
C ILE A 396 12.25 -6.92 11.21
N GLN A 397 13.33 -6.57 11.91
CA GLN A 397 13.67 -5.18 12.21
C GLN A 397 15.18 -5.00 12.41
N GLN A 398 15.61 -3.73 12.38
CA GLN A 398 16.96 -3.35 12.80
C GLN A 398 17.03 -3.09 14.32
N VAL A 399 18.26 -3.07 14.86
CA VAL A 399 18.55 -2.56 16.21
C VAL A 399 18.43 -1.03 16.25
N SER A 400 17.88 -0.48 17.32
CA SER A 400 17.54 0.95 17.40
C SER A 400 18.72 1.91 17.24
N GLY A 401 19.93 1.53 17.68
CA GLY A 401 21.12 2.34 17.44
C GLY A 401 21.48 2.52 15.97
N SER A 402 21.12 1.54 15.13
CA SER A 402 21.42 1.49 13.70
C SER A 402 20.18 1.67 12.82
N SER A 403 18.99 1.91 13.40
CA SER A 403 17.73 1.94 12.64
C SER A 403 17.67 3.07 11.63
N GLY A 404 18.40 4.18 11.85
CA GLY A 404 18.58 5.25 10.86
C GLY A 404 19.96 5.28 10.21
N VAL A 405 20.69 4.16 10.18
CA VAL A 405 22.00 4.05 9.53
C VAL A 405 21.86 3.18 8.29
N GLU A 406 21.72 3.79 7.11
CA GLU A 406 21.45 3.12 5.82
C GLU A 406 22.43 1.98 5.52
N THR A 407 23.73 2.22 5.74
CA THR A 407 24.78 1.23 5.49
C THR A 407 24.72 0.00 6.38
N SER A 408 23.94 0.02 7.47
CA SER A 408 23.74 -1.13 8.35
C SER A 408 22.73 -2.17 7.80
N TYR A 409 21.97 -1.79 6.78
CA TYR A 409 20.98 -2.65 6.14
C TYR A 409 21.61 -3.50 5.03
N VAL A 410 22.64 -3.01 4.36
CA VAL A 410 23.27 -3.70 3.23
C VAL A 410 24.61 -4.33 3.67
N PRO A 411 24.85 -5.63 3.41
CA PRO A 411 23.99 -6.61 2.73
C PRO A 411 22.98 -7.31 3.66
N HIS A 412 22.98 -6.99 4.94
CA HIS A 412 22.41 -7.79 6.02
C HIS A 412 20.90 -8.05 5.95
N LEU A 413 20.11 -7.11 5.42
CA LEU A 413 18.69 -7.28 5.20
C LEU A 413 18.41 -8.43 4.23
N LYS A 414 19.08 -8.40 3.06
CA LYS A 414 18.96 -9.44 2.04
C LYS A 414 19.48 -10.79 2.53
N GLU A 415 20.59 -10.78 3.27
CA GLU A 415 21.14 -12.01 3.86
C GLU A 415 20.18 -12.65 4.87
N LEU A 416 19.58 -11.87 5.76
CA LEU A 416 18.61 -12.38 6.74
C LEU A 416 17.38 -12.96 6.03
N ILE A 417 16.81 -12.26 5.07
CA ILE A 417 15.66 -12.75 4.29
C ILE A 417 16.01 -14.05 3.57
N TYR A 418 17.18 -14.13 2.93
CA TYR A 418 17.65 -15.34 2.28
C TYR A 418 17.73 -16.53 3.25
N GLU A 419 18.35 -16.35 4.42
CA GLU A 419 18.46 -17.43 5.42
C GLU A 419 17.09 -17.82 6.01
N ILE A 420 16.14 -16.87 6.15
CA ILE A 420 14.75 -17.15 6.54
C ILE A 420 14.09 -18.04 5.48
N ARG A 421 14.09 -17.61 4.21
CA ARG A 421 13.44 -18.33 3.10
C ARG A 421 14.01 -19.73 2.91
N LYS A 422 15.29 -19.92 3.16
CA LYS A 422 15.97 -21.23 3.08
C LYS A 422 15.44 -22.26 4.07
N VAL A 423 14.95 -21.85 5.24
CA VAL A 423 14.53 -22.78 6.31
C VAL A 423 13.03 -22.77 6.59
N ASN A 424 12.33 -21.69 6.22
CA ASN A 424 10.90 -21.53 6.41
C ASN A 424 10.13 -22.44 5.42
N PRO A 425 9.27 -23.36 5.90
CA PRO A 425 8.61 -24.33 5.04
C PRO A 425 7.46 -23.75 4.21
N ASN A 426 6.93 -22.58 4.59
CA ASN A 426 5.83 -21.95 3.87
C ASN A 426 6.35 -20.98 2.77
N PRO A 427 6.23 -21.33 1.47
CA PRO A 427 6.67 -20.44 0.40
C PRO A 427 5.83 -19.16 0.31
N ASN A 428 4.60 -19.18 0.83
CA ASN A 428 3.66 -18.06 0.77
C ASN A 428 3.79 -17.10 1.96
N THR A 429 4.73 -17.33 2.89
CA THR A 429 4.96 -16.43 4.03
C THR A 429 5.25 -15.03 3.54
N LYS A 430 4.55 -14.06 4.12
CA LYS A 430 4.80 -12.64 3.92
C LYS A 430 5.92 -12.16 4.84
N ILE A 431 6.86 -11.38 4.32
CA ILE A 431 7.91 -10.74 5.14
C ILE A 431 7.49 -9.29 5.37
N ALA A 432 7.37 -8.90 6.63
CA ALA A 432 7.09 -7.51 7.01
C ALA A 432 8.31 -6.88 7.68
N PHE A 433 8.44 -5.56 7.54
CA PHE A 433 9.49 -4.81 8.23
C PHE A 433 8.88 -3.91 9.32
N HIS A 434 9.33 -4.08 10.56
CA HIS A 434 8.92 -3.24 11.67
C HIS A 434 9.82 -2.00 11.76
N MET A 435 9.28 -0.86 11.32
CA MET A 435 9.94 0.44 11.41
C MET A 435 9.78 0.98 12.84
N THR A 436 10.87 0.94 13.60
CA THR A 436 10.91 1.30 15.02
C THR A 436 10.93 2.83 15.24
N TRP A 437 10.83 3.25 16.49
CA TRP A 437 10.72 4.65 16.91
C TRP A 437 12.07 5.30 17.25
N ALA A 438 12.08 6.64 17.19
CA ALA A 438 13.16 7.45 17.73
C ALA A 438 13.12 7.49 19.27
N TYR A 439 14.30 7.68 19.88
CA TYR A 439 14.44 7.86 21.32
C TYR A 439 13.74 9.13 21.84
N ALA A 440 13.47 9.19 23.14
CA ALA A 440 12.97 10.40 23.80
C ALA A 440 13.99 11.54 23.70
N LYS A 441 13.52 12.79 23.75
CA LYS A 441 14.35 14.01 23.65
C LYS A 441 15.42 14.08 24.73
N ASP A 442 15.16 13.52 25.90
CA ASP A 442 16.05 13.48 27.06
C ASP A 442 16.79 12.14 27.23
N SER A 443 16.74 11.27 26.22
CA SER A 443 17.43 9.98 26.26
C SER A 443 18.93 10.14 26.47
N ASP A 444 19.49 9.37 27.39
CA ASP A 444 20.92 9.26 27.65
C ASP A 444 21.55 8.01 26.99
N HIS A 445 20.82 7.36 26.08
CA HIS A 445 21.29 6.16 25.40
C HIS A 445 22.58 6.45 24.61
N TRP A 446 23.60 5.61 24.81
CA TRP A 446 24.96 5.82 24.28
C TRP A 446 25.05 5.83 22.74
N GLU A 447 24.05 5.32 22.04
CA GLU A 447 23.92 5.38 20.56
C GLU A 447 23.14 6.60 20.05
N PHE A 448 22.46 7.36 20.92
CA PHE A 448 21.75 8.57 20.50
C PHE A 448 22.65 9.66 19.87
N PRO A 449 23.95 9.77 20.23
CA PRO A 449 24.89 10.63 19.53
C PRO A 449 25.01 10.37 18.01
N ASN A 450 24.70 9.17 17.52
CA ASN A 450 24.65 8.88 16.07
C ASN A 450 23.61 9.76 15.33
N TYR A 451 22.68 10.32 16.09
CA TYR A 451 21.57 11.16 15.68
C TYR A 451 21.65 12.56 16.29
N ASN A 452 22.85 13.00 16.68
CA ASN A 452 23.11 14.28 17.33
C ASN A 452 22.32 14.49 18.64
N ASN A 453 21.96 13.40 19.35
CA ASN A 453 21.08 13.45 20.52
C ASN A 453 19.77 14.20 20.25
N ASN A 454 19.20 14.02 19.05
CA ASN A 454 18.02 14.74 18.62
C ASN A 454 16.96 13.77 18.09
N GLN A 455 15.78 13.78 18.72
CA GLN A 455 14.67 12.88 18.39
C GLN A 455 14.20 13.04 16.94
N ALA A 456 13.99 14.27 16.49
CA ALA A 456 13.53 14.54 15.12
C ALA A 456 14.55 14.08 14.08
N THR A 457 15.85 14.30 14.34
CA THR A 457 16.95 13.81 13.50
C THR A 457 17.00 12.30 13.47
N MET A 458 16.76 11.63 14.60
CA MET A 458 16.70 10.17 14.64
C MET A 458 15.51 9.63 13.86
N TYR A 459 14.33 10.22 14.03
CA TYR A 459 13.13 9.84 13.28
C TYR A 459 13.34 10.01 11.77
N ASP A 460 13.80 11.19 11.32
CA ASP A 460 14.09 11.47 9.91
C ASP A 460 15.11 10.50 9.31
N LYS A 461 16.15 10.14 10.07
CA LYS A 461 17.12 9.14 9.60
C LYS A 461 16.54 7.72 9.54
N ILE A 462 15.65 7.35 10.47
CA ILE A 462 14.94 6.07 10.44
C ILE A 462 14.06 5.99 9.20
N THR A 463 13.20 6.98 8.96
CA THR A 463 12.29 6.97 7.81
C THR A 463 13.08 6.96 6.50
N LYS A 464 14.13 7.76 6.36
CA LYS A 464 15.02 7.74 5.20
C LYS A 464 15.66 6.37 4.97
N ALA A 465 16.17 5.73 6.02
CA ALA A 465 16.78 4.41 5.88
C ALA A 465 15.78 3.33 5.47
N VAL A 466 14.55 3.38 6.00
CA VAL A 466 13.48 2.48 5.55
C VAL A 466 13.08 2.77 4.10
N GLN A 467 12.89 4.03 3.72
CA GLN A 467 12.55 4.42 2.35
C GLN A 467 13.62 4.04 1.34
N SER A 468 14.91 4.13 1.69
CA SER A 468 16.00 3.83 0.76
C SER A 468 16.40 2.35 0.72
N GLN A 469 16.24 1.60 1.83
CA GLN A 469 16.76 0.23 1.94
C GLN A 469 15.68 -0.85 2.04
N VAL A 470 14.49 -0.51 2.53
CA VAL A 470 13.41 -1.47 2.81
C VAL A 470 12.31 -1.38 1.75
N VAL A 471 11.81 -0.18 1.45
CA VAL A 471 10.73 0.01 0.46
C VAL A 471 11.06 -0.52 -0.93
N PRO A 472 12.27 -0.34 -1.49
CA PRO A 472 12.60 -0.84 -2.81
C PRO A 472 12.87 -2.36 -2.85
N ASN A 473 12.80 -3.05 -1.71
CA ASN A 473 13.11 -4.48 -1.62
C ASN A 473 11.85 -5.31 -1.86
N GLU A 474 11.77 -5.93 -3.06
CA GLU A 474 10.64 -6.77 -3.49
C GLU A 474 10.35 -7.98 -2.58
N ASP A 475 11.33 -8.41 -1.76
CA ASP A 475 11.12 -9.51 -0.81
C ASP A 475 10.35 -9.06 0.46
N ILE A 476 10.07 -7.77 0.63
CA ILE A 476 9.34 -7.21 1.77
C ILE A 476 7.93 -6.82 1.31
N ASP A 477 6.94 -7.49 1.87
CA ASP A 477 5.55 -7.38 1.45
C ASP A 477 4.83 -6.15 2.02
N PHE A 478 5.17 -5.71 3.25
CA PHE A 478 4.56 -4.52 3.86
C PHE A 478 5.36 -3.99 5.07
N LEU A 479 5.02 -2.79 5.52
CA LEU A 479 5.63 -2.12 6.67
C LEU A 479 4.71 -2.09 7.89
N ILE A 480 5.33 -2.09 9.08
CA ILE A 480 4.66 -1.77 10.34
C ILE A 480 5.28 -0.46 10.89
N PRO A 481 4.64 0.70 10.64
CA PRO A 481 5.22 2.03 10.89
C PRO A 481 5.07 2.50 12.35
N SER A 482 5.45 1.66 13.31
CA SER A 482 5.38 1.98 14.75
C SER A 482 6.13 3.26 15.10
N GLY A 483 7.25 3.55 14.42
CA GLY A 483 8.01 4.77 14.62
C GLY A 483 7.21 6.04 14.40
N THR A 484 6.42 6.06 13.34
CA THR A 484 5.55 7.18 12.97
C THR A 484 4.35 7.27 13.89
N ALA A 485 3.74 6.15 14.27
CA ALA A 485 2.64 6.15 15.25
C ALA A 485 3.09 6.76 16.59
N ILE A 486 4.27 6.37 17.09
CA ILE A 486 4.86 6.97 18.30
C ILE A 486 5.16 8.45 18.10
N GLN A 487 5.68 8.86 16.94
CA GLN A 487 5.99 10.26 16.67
C GLN A 487 4.72 11.13 16.56
N ASN A 488 3.66 10.62 15.94
CA ASN A 488 2.36 11.28 15.87
C ASN A 488 1.77 11.49 17.28
N VAL A 489 1.79 10.46 18.14
CA VAL A 489 1.28 10.62 19.52
C VAL A 489 2.11 11.63 20.33
N ARG A 490 3.41 11.77 20.09
CA ARG A 490 4.25 12.80 20.74
C ARG A 490 3.82 14.23 20.41
N GLU A 491 3.15 14.45 19.29
CA GLU A 491 2.59 15.77 18.90
C GLU A 491 1.23 16.07 19.56
N THR A 492 0.68 15.11 20.32
CA THR A 492 -0.55 15.29 21.09
C THR A 492 -0.27 15.79 22.52
N LYS A 493 -1.32 15.92 23.34
CA LYS A 493 -1.19 16.24 24.78
C LYS A 493 -0.45 15.18 25.59
N VAL A 494 -0.30 13.96 25.08
CA VAL A 494 0.53 12.92 25.70
C VAL A 494 1.99 13.39 25.79
N GLY A 495 2.48 14.02 24.72
CA GLY A 495 3.84 14.52 24.61
C GLY A 495 4.90 13.40 24.61
N ASP A 496 6.14 13.78 24.90
CA ASP A 496 7.29 12.87 24.87
C ASP A 496 7.43 11.99 26.14
N LYS A 497 6.33 11.33 26.52
CA LYS A 497 6.21 10.49 27.72
C LYS A 497 5.82 9.06 27.37
N LEU A 498 6.36 8.53 26.27
CA LEU A 498 6.04 7.20 25.75
C LEU A 498 7.12 6.16 26.02
N THR A 499 8.24 6.55 26.62
CA THR A 499 9.34 5.66 26.99
C THR A 499 9.45 5.52 28.50
N ARG A 500 10.04 4.40 28.95
CA ARG A 500 10.30 4.12 30.38
C ARG A 500 11.74 4.45 30.81
N ASP A 501 12.66 4.46 29.85
CA ASP A 501 14.09 4.62 30.05
C ASP A 501 14.73 5.45 28.93
N GLY A 502 13.94 6.28 28.24
CA GLY A 502 14.42 7.13 27.15
C GLY A 502 14.41 6.46 25.77
N TYR A 503 14.22 5.14 25.66
CA TYR A 503 14.22 4.46 24.35
C TYR A 503 13.27 3.27 24.25
N HIS A 504 13.12 2.46 25.30
CA HIS A 504 12.08 1.44 25.34
C HIS A 504 10.75 2.05 25.75
N LEU A 505 9.66 1.50 25.21
CA LEU A 505 8.32 2.03 25.42
C LEU A 505 7.82 1.75 26.85
N ASN A 506 7.07 2.69 27.43
CA ASN A 506 6.29 2.41 28.63
C ASN A 506 4.95 1.77 28.26
N GLY A 507 4.08 1.52 29.24
CA GLY A 507 2.80 0.85 28.98
C GLY A 507 1.94 1.51 27.90
N MET A 508 1.92 2.85 27.83
CA MET A 508 1.18 3.57 26.78
C MET A 508 1.85 3.44 25.42
N GLY A 509 3.17 3.59 25.36
CA GLY A 509 3.93 3.37 24.13
C GLY A 509 3.73 1.95 23.58
N GLN A 510 3.83 0.94 24.45
CA GLN A 510 3.64 -0.48 24.11
C GLN A 510 2.24 -0.74 23.54
N TYR A 511 1.21 -0.08 24.07
CA TYR A 511 -0.15 -0.14 23.54
C TYR A 511 -0.24 0.47 22.13
N ILE A 512 0.35 1.65 21.90
CA ILE A 512 0.36 2.30 20.58
C ILE A 512 1.08 1.43 19.54
N ALA A 513 2.25 0.88 19.90
CA ALA A 513 3.00 -0.01 19.02
C ALA A 513 2.24 -1.31 18.72
N GLY A 514 1.60 -1.92 19.72
CA GLY A 514 0.73 -3.09 19.53
C GLY A 514 -0.45 -2.79 18.61
N MET A 515 -1.09 -1.62 18.76
CA MET A 515 -2.21 -1.18 17.91
C MET A 515 -1.75 -0.97 16.46
N MET A 516 -0.57 -0.39 16.25
CA MET A 516 0.03 -0.25 14.91
C MET A 516 0.31 -1.60 14.26
N TRP A 517 0.80 -2.58 15.03
CA TRP A 517 0.96 -3.96 14.53
C TRP A 517 -0.39 -4.55 14.09
N VAL A 518 -1.43 -4.46 14.93
CA VAL A 518 -2.77 -4.93 14.59
C VAL A 518 -3.30 -4.27 13.33
N LYS A 519 -3.22 -2.94 13.25
CA LYS A 519 -3.63 -2.17 12.08
C LYS A 519 -2.87 -2.59 10.82
N ALA A 520 -1.53 -2.67 10.89
CA ALA A 520 -0.72 -3.04 9.73
C ALA A 520 -0.98 -4.48 9.24
N ILE A 521 -1.24 -5.41 10.15
CA ILE A 521 -1.45 -6.83 9.81
C ILE A 521 -2.85 -7.08 9.25
N THR A 522 -3.87 -6.49 9.87
CA THR A 522 -5.29 -6.82 9.59
C THR A 522 -6.01 -5.76 8.75
N ASN A 523 -5.42 -4.58 8.64
CA ASN A 523 -6.08 -3.37 8.15
C ASN A 523 -7.47 -3.12 8.77
N ILE A 524 -7.68 -3.51 10.02
CA ILE A 524 -8.98 -3.31 10.66
C ILE A 524 -9.32 -1.82 10.78
N ASN A 525 -10.61 -1.50 10.76
CA ASN A 525 -11.09 -0.22 11.30
C ASN A 525 -10.84 -0.21 12.81
N LEU A 526 -9.97 0.70 13.29
CA LEU A 526 -9.62 0.81 14.70
C LEU A 526 -10.80 1.16 15.62
N ASP A 527 -11.93 1.64 15.10
CA ASP A 527 -13.16 1.79 15.89
C ASP A 527 -13.70 0.46 16.41
N LEU A 528 -13.35 -0.65 15.75
CA LEU A 528 -13.72 -2.01 16.19
C LEU A 528 -12.79 -2.56 17.28
N LEU A 529 -11.65 -1.91 17.55
CA LEU A 529 -10.75 -2.26 18.63
C LEU A 529 -11.20 -1.54 19.92
N ASN A 530 -11.71 -2.33 20.87
CA ASN A 530 -12.26 -1.93 22.16
C ASN A 530 -11.33 -2.23 23.35
N TYR A 531 -10.36 -3.13 23.17
CA TYR A 531 -9.40 -3.48 24.22
C TYR A 531 -8.60 -2.26 24.67
N VAL A 532 -8.65 -1.97 25.97
CA VAL A 532 -7.82 -0.93 26.59
C VAL A 532 -7.27 -1.46 27.92
N PRO A 533 -5.94 -1.50 28.11
CA PRO A 533 -5.34 -1.95 29.37
C PRO A 533 -5.66 -1.00 30.53
N VAL A 534 -5.91 -1.57 31.71
CA VAL A 534 -6.25 -0.82 32.93
C VAL A 534 -5.02 -0.14 33.52
N GLY A 535 -5.19 1.07 34.06
CA GLY A 535 -4.16 1.76 34.84
C GLY A 535 -3.11 2.54 34.03
N LEU A 536 -3.36 2.79 32.74
CA LEU A 536 -2.43 3.50 31.84
C LEU A 536 -2.97 4.83 31.29
N SER A 537 -4.16 5.25 31.74
CA SER A 537 -4.85 6.47 31.27
C SER A 537 -5.04 6.55 29.75
N ILE A 538 -4.99 5.41 29.03
CA ILE A 538 -5.15 5.33 27.57
C ILE A 538 -6.49 5.90 27.12
N ARG A 539 -7.56 5.67 27.90
CA ARG A 539 -8.91 6.15 27.58
C ARG A 539 -8.97 7.66 27.39
N ASN A 540 -8.13 8.42 28.10
CA ASN A 540 -8.07 9.88 28.02
C ASN A 540 -7.53 10.39 26.68
N TYR A 541 -6.84 9.52 25.93
CA TYR A 541 -6.16 9.86 24.68
C TYR A 541 -6.51 8.87 23.56
N LEU A 542 -7.56 8.05 23.73
CA LEU A 542 -7.80 6.90 22.85
C LEU A 542 -8.08 7.35 21.41
N ASN A 543 -8.82 8.44 21.24
CA ASN A 543 -9.14 8.97 19.92
C ASN A 543 -7.90 9.55 19.24
N GLU A 544 -7.07 10.29 19.99
CA GLU A 544 -5.79 10.80 19.50
C GLU A 544 -4.82 9.68 19.15
N ILE A 545 -4.79 8.59 19.93
CA ILE A 545 -3.99 7.41 19.64
C ILE A 545 -4.49 6.70 18.36
N LYS A 546 -5.80 6.47 18.23
CA LYS A 546 -6.38 5.84 17.04
C LYS A 546 -6.13 6.67 15.78
N GLN A 547 -6.29 7.99 15.86
CA GLN A 547 -5.95 8.91 14.78
C GLN A 547 -4.46 8.81 14.43
N ALA A 548 -3.56 8.94 15.42
CA ALA A 548 -2.12 8.86 15.20
C ALA A 548 -1.66 7.55 14.54
N VAL A 549 -2.29 6.43 14.89
CA VAL A 549 -2.04 5.12 14.27
C VAL A 549 -2.60 5.03 12.85
N ASN A 550 -3.80 5.53 12.60
CA ASN A 550 -4.36 5.59 11.24
C ASN A 550 -3.51 6.50 10.34
N ASP A 551 -3.13 7.68 10.81
CA ASP A 551 -2.25 8.59 10.09
C ASP A 551 -0.91 7.93 9.80
N ALA A 552 -0.31 7.23 10.77
CA ALA A 552 0.94 6.50 10.55
C ALA A 552 0.79 5.34 9.55
N TYR A 553 -0.39 4.72 9.46
CA TYR A 553 -0.68 3.69 8.47
C TYR A 553 -0.78 4.28 7.05
N GLU A 554 -1.44 5.43 6.90
CA GLU A 554 -1.63 6.08 5.60
C GLU A 554 -0.40 6.85 5.11
N THR A 555 0.29 7.55 6.00
CA THR A 555 1.48 8.36 5.71
C THR A 555 2.66 7.88 6.55
N PRO A 556 3.24 6.71 6.26
CA PRO A 556 4.19 6.02 7.15
C PRO A 556 5.53 6.73 7.34
N PHE A 557 5.86 7.76 6.56
CA PHE A 557 7.16 8.44 6.63
C PHE A 557 7.07 9.89 7.10
N GLU A 558 5.88 10.36 7.46
CA GLU A 558 5.61 11.76 7.78
C GLU A 558 4.87 11.87 9.11
N VAL A 559 5.22 12.90 9.89
CA VAL A 559 4.50 13.23 11.11
C VAL A 559 3.29 14.08 10.74
N SER A 560 2.09 13.57 11.00
CA SER A 560 0.84 14.25 10.65
C SER A 560 0.44 15.23 11.74
N GLU A 561 -0.06 16.41 11.36
CA GLU A 561 -0.62 17.37 12.32
C GLU A 561 -1.85 16.75 13.02
N GLN A 562 -1.74 16.51 14.33
CA GLN A 562 -2.83 15.95 15.13
C GLN A 562 -3.84 17.04 15.53
N SER A 563 -4.39 17.74 14.53
CA SER A 563 -5.35 18.85 14.70
C SER A 563 -6.79 18.39 14.98
N GLY A 564 -7.02 17.07 14.92
CA GLY A 564 -8.31 16.49 14.60
C GLY A 564 -9.09 15.79 15.70
N VAL A 565 -8.71 15.79 16.98
CA VAL A 565 -9.66 15.49 18.09
C VAL A 565 -9.22 16.25 19.34
N ILE A 566 -9.82 17.41 19.59
CA ILE A 566 -9.98 17.92 20.96
C ILE A 566 -11.45 17.74 21.30
N THR A 567 -11.87 16.49 21.51
CA THR A 567 -13.02 16.29 22.37
C THR A 567 -12.52 16.52 23.79
N LYS A 568 -13.23 17.35 24.56
CA LYS A 568 -13.02 17.36 26.01
C LYS A 568 -13.05 15.90 26.47
N PRO A 569 -12.15 15.46 27.37
CA PRO A 569 -12.30 14.14 27.96
C PRO A 569 -13.72 14.05 28.48
N ASP A 570 -14.47 13.03 28.05
CA ASP A 570 -15.68 12.68 28.76
C ASP A 570 -15.28 12.52 30.23
N PRO A 571 -16.01 13.13 31.17
CA PRO A 571 -15.78 12.86 32.58
C PRO A 571 -15.81 11.34 32.76
N GLU A 572 -14.85 10.81 33.54
CA GLU A 572 -14.85 9.39 33.89
C GLU A 572 -16.27 8.97 34.26
N PRO A 573 -16.79 7.85 33.70
CA PRO A 573 -17.93 7.24 34.35
C PRO A 573 -17.45 6.87 35.75
N ASP A 574 -18.11 7.42 36.78
CA ASP A 574 -17.87 7.04 38.16
C ASP A 574 -17.80 5.51 38.24
N LEU A 575 -16.70 4.98 38.78
CA LEU A 575 -16.66 3.56 39.13
C LEU A 575 -17.88 3.31 40.01
N PRO A 576 -18.79 2.38 39.68
CA PRO A 576 -19.95 2.09 40.50
C PRO A 576 -19.46 1.45 41.81
N ILE A 577 -19.16 2.30 42.79
CA ILE A 577 -18.75 1.93 44.14
C ILE A 577 -19.92 1.45 44.99
N ASP A 578 -21.16 1.64 44.50
CA ASP A 578 -22.40 1.29 45.20
C ASP A 578 -22.52 -0.22 45.48
N ASP A 579 -21.90 -1.05 44.65
CA ASP A 579 -21.91 -2.52 44.79
C ASP A 579 -20.65 -3.10 45.48
N MET A 580 -19.74 -2.24 45.97
CA MET A 580 -18.50 -2.69 46.62
C MET A 580 -18.64 -2.88 48.13
N GLU A 581 -18.05 -3.94 48.67
CA GLU A 581 -17.98 -4.16 50.12
C GLU A 581 -16.79 -3.39 50.73
N LYS A 582 -17.06 -2.62 51.80
CA LYS A 582 -16.03 -1.84 52.48
C LYS A 582 -15.18 -2.72 53.39
N VAL A 583 -13.90 -2.86 53.06
CA VAL A 583 -12.92 -3.57 53.90
C VAL A 583 -12.51 -2.68 55.07
N ALA A 584 -12.78 -3.14 56.29
CA ALA A 584 -12.27 -2.49 57.51
C ALA A 584 -10.82 -2.89 57.77
N PHE A 585 -10.02 -1.95 58.23
CA PHE A 585 -8.63 -2.19 58.62
C PHE A 585 -8.23 -1.29 59.78
N ASP A 586 -7.36 -1.80 60.67
CA ASP A 586 -6.74 -0.98 61.71
C ASP A 586 -5.53 -0.22 61.16
N TYR A 587 -5.29 0.96 61.71
CA TYR A 587 -4.14 1.80 61.37
C TYR A 587 -3.58 2.47 62.63
N ALA A 588 -2.29 2.78 62.60
CA ALA A 588 -1.62 3.50 63.68
C ALA A 588 -0.56 4.46 63.12
N LEU A 589 -0.22 5.47 63.91
CA LEU A 589 0.88 6.38 63.58
C LEU A 589 2.19 5.60 63.57
N GLY A 590 2.91 5.65 62.46
CA GLY A 590 4.13 4.88 62.25
C GLY A 590 4.32 4.48 60.79
N PHE A 591 5.52 4.05 60.46
CA PHE A 591 5.85 3.47 59.17
C PHE A 591 6.45 2.07 59.34
N TRP A 592 6.26 1.23 58.34
CA TRP A 592 6.97 -0.04 58.25
C TRP A 592 8.42 0.23 57.87
N LEU A 593 9.39 -0.41 58.53
CA LEU A 593 10.82 -0.39 58.14
C LEU A 593 11.16 -1.57 57.23
N GLU A 594 12.23 -1.46 56.44
CA GLU A 594 12.66 -2.56 55.59
C GLU A 594 12.94 -3.79 56.46
N ASN A 595 12.51 -4.97 56.02
CA ASN A 595 12.56 -6.22 56.79
C ASN A 595 11.83 -6.20 58.15
N ALA A 596 11.06 -5.15 58.47
CA ALA A 596 10.37 -5.06 59.74
C ALA A 596 9.25 -6.08 59.86
N THR A 597 9.03 -6.53 61.09
CA THR A 597 7.93 -7.41 61.47
C THR A 597 6.87 -6.72 62.33
N LYS A 598 7.10 -5.44 62.67
CA LYS A 598 6.19 -4.58 63.40
C LYS A 598 6.27 -3.14 62.88
N LEU A 599 5.17 -2.40 63.04
CA LEU A 599 5.14 -0.98 62.74
C LEU A 599 6.10 -0.23 63.67
N SER A 600 6.75 0.83 63.16
CA SER A 600 7.49 1.73 64.06
C SER A 600 6.54 2.44 65.00
N VAL A 601 6.98 2.64 66.24
CA VAL A 601 6.19 3.33 67.26
C VAL A 601 6.79 4.71 67.53
N PRO A 602 5.96 5.73 67.81
CA PRO A 602 6.46 7.02 68.23
C PRO A 602 7.29 6.95 69.51
N THR A 603 8.39 7.69 69.54
CA THR A 603 9.24 7.86 70.73
C THR A 603 9.26 9.34 71.10
N GLU A 604 9.08 9.66 72.38
CA GLU A 604 9.10 11.05 72.86
C GLU A 604 10.44 11.75 72.52
N GLY A 605 10.35 12.99 72.03
CA GLY A 605 11.52 13.87 71.90
C GLY A 605 11.87 14.38 70.50
N ASN A 606 11.22 13.92 69.42
CA ASN A 606 11.44 14.50 68.08
C ASN A 606 10.15 14.58 67.22
N PRO A 607 9.49 15.75 67.13
CA PRO A 607 8.27 15.92 66.33
C PRO A 607 8.48 15.71 64.82
N ASN A 608 9.73 15.78 64.32
CA ASN A 608 10.06 15.60 62.90
C ASN A 608 10.41 14.16 62.52
N ALA A 609 10.38 13.21 63.46
CA ALA A 609 10.70 11.81 63.20
C ALA A 609 9.75 11.19 62.16
N LEU A 610 10.27 10.29 61.33
CA LEU A 610 9.52 9.67 60.24
C LEU A 610 8.25 8.96 60.73
N HIS A 611 8.27 8.31 61.89
CA HIS A 611 7.08 7.67 62.45
C HIS A 611 5.93 8.64 62.73
N ASN A 612 6.18 9.95 62.88
CA ASN A 612 5.14 10.97 63.04
C ASN A 612 4.57 11.49 61.69
N LYS A 613 5.13 11.05 60.55
CA LYS A 613 4.77 11.53 59.21
C LYS A 613 4.01 10.50 58.38
N TYR A 614 3.84 9.29 58.88
CA TYR A 614 3.17 8.19 58.19
C TYR A 614 2.11 7.56 59.08
N VAL A 615 1.04 7.10 58.45
CA VAL A 615 0.06 6.21 59.05
C VAL A 615 0.27 4.83 58.44
N GLY A 616 0.58 3.86 59.31
CA GLY A 616 0.76 2.48 58.92
C GLY A 616 -0.54 1.71 59.05
N VAL A 617 -0.97 1.11 57.96
CA VAL A 617 -2.12 0.19 57.94
C VAL A 617 -1.64 -1.23 58.28
N SER A 618 -2.48 -1.96 59.00
CA SER A 618 -2.31 -3.39 59.28
C SER A 618 -2.22 -4.22 57.99
N PRO A 619 -1.47 -5.32 57.93
CA PRO A 619 -1.45 -6.18 56.75
C PRO A 619 -2.86 -6.70 56.40
N ILE A 620 -3.32 -6.43 55.19
CA ILE A 620 -4.60 -6.92 54.65
C ILE A 620 -4.33 -8.14 53.77
N SER A 621 -5.16 -9.18 53.85
CA SER A 621 -5.00 -10.37 53.00
C SER A 621 -5.30 -10.03 51.54
N LYS A 622 -4.60 -10.69 50.60
CA LYS A 622 -4.93 -10.57 49.17
C LYS A 622 -6.34 -11.07 48.84
N ASN A 623 -6.89 -11.97 49.67
CA ASN A 623 -8.27 -12.44 49.49
C ASN A 623 -9.29 -11.36 49.81
N ASP A 624 -8.95 -10.42 50.70
CA ASP A 624 -9.83 -9.32 51.10
C ASP A 624 -9.66 -8.11 50.15
N LEU A 625 -8.62 -8.12 49.31
CA LEU A 625 -8.36 -7.14 48.26
C LEU A 625 -8.17 -7.85 46.90
N PRO A 626 -9.24 -8.48 46.35
CA PRO A 626 -9.17 -9.12 45.05
C PRO A 626 -8.86 -8.11 43.93
N ILE A 627 -8.45 -8.62 42.78
CA ILE A 627 -8.24 -7.81 41.56
C ILE A 627 -9.54 -7.05 41.26
N GLY A 628 -9.44 -5.72 41.11
CA GLY A 628 -10.60 -4.82 40.95
C GLY A 628 -11.00 -4.04 42.20
N SER A 629 -10.32 -4.26 43.34
CA SER A 629 -10.52 -3.45 44.56
C SER A 629 -10.13 -1.98 44.36
N VAL A 630 -10.92 -1.06 44.90
CA VAL A 630 -10.69 0.39 44.82
C VAL A 630 -10.18 0.92 46.16
N ILE A 631 -9.13 1.77 46.12
CA ILE A 631 -8.61 2.49 47.29
C ILE A 631 -8.98 3.97 47.13
N ASN A 632 -9.84 4.46 48.01
CA ASN A 632 -10.18 5.89 48.05
C ASN A 632 -9.28 6.62 49.05
N LEU A 633 -8.47 7.58 48.58
CA LEU A 633 -7.64 8.42 49.44
C LEU A 633 -8.32 9.78 49.66
N GLY A 634 -8.44 10.15 50.94
CA GLY A 634 -8.87 11.50 51.29
C GLY A 634 -7.89 12.56 50.75
N ASP A 635 -8.41 13.76 50.52
CA ASP A 635 -7.63 14.87 49.98
C ASP A 635 -6.35 15.15 50.80
N GLY A 636 -5.24 15.35 50.09
CA GLY A 636 -3.93 15.62 50.70
C GLY A 636 -3.18 14.39 51.21
N TYR A 637 -3.75 13.19 51.13
CA TYR A 637 -3.05 11.95 51.45
C TYR A 637 -2.32 11.37 50.23
N GLN A 638 -1.20 10.71 50.50
CA GLN A 638 -0.45 9.89 49.55
C GLN A 638 -0.36 8.47 50.11
N ILE A 639 -0.32 7.46 49.24
CA ILE A 639 -0.22 6.06 49.65
C ILE A 639 1.03 5.39 49.11
N ARG A 640 1.54 4.42 49.85
CA ARG A 640 2.58 3.50 49.39
C ARG A 640 2.17 2.09 49.77
N ILE A 641 2.21 1.16 48.82
CA ILE A 641 1.82 -0.22 49.06
C ILE A 641 3.02 -1.02 49.55
N ILE A 642 2.83 -1.70 50.68
CA ILE A 642 3.85 -2.52 51.34
C ILE A 642 3.43 -3.98 51.26
N TYR A 643 4.29 -4.81 50.69
CA TYR A 643 4.07 -6.25 50.56
C TYR A 643 4.71 -6.99 51.72
N PHE A 644 3.98 -7.95 52.26
CA PHE A 644 4.41 -8.81 53.36
C PHE A 644 4.43 -10.28 52.94
N THR A 645 5.34 -11.05 53.52
CA THR A 645 5.21 -12.51 53.63
C THR A 645 4.77 -12.87 55.04
N LYS A 646 3.81 -13.79 55.16
CA LYS A 646 3.33 -14.32 56.46
C LYS A 646 4.00 -15.66 56.73
N THR A 647 4.62 -15.82 57.88
CA THR A 647 5.17 -17.10 58.38
C THR A 647 4.65 -17.31 59.80
N GLY A 648 3.77 -18.30 59.99
CA GLY A 648 2.99 -18.43 61.23
C GLY A 648 2.17 -17.16 61.50
N ASP A 649 2.33 -16.59 62.69
CA ASP A 649 1.66 -15.34 63.09
C ASP A 649 2.49 -14.07 62.81
N THR A 650 3.65 -14.21 62.17
CA THR A 650 4.55 -13.07 61.88
C THR A 650 4.44 -12.62 60.44
N TYR A 651 4.27 -11.31 60.23
CA TYR A 651 4.34 -10.64 58.93
C TYR A 651 5.72 -10.00 58.77
N LYS A 652 6.37 -10.16 57.61
CA LYS A 652 7.65 -9.51 57.30
C LYS A 652 7.55 -8.72 56.01
N VAL A 653 7.99 -7.47 56.03
CA VAL A 653 8.07 -6.64 54.82
C VAL A 653 9.07 -7.21 53.82
N VAL A 654 8.64 -7.39 52.57
CA VAL A 654 9.48 -7.92 51.47
C VAL A 654 9.61 -6.97 50.28
N LYS A 655 8.63 -6.10 50.04
CA LYS A 655 8.65 -5.16 48.90
C LYS A 655 7.83 -3.92 49.23
N ARG A 656 8.17 -2.81 48.58
CA ARG A 656 7.42 -1.55 48.62
C ARG A 656 7.27 -1.00 47.21
N THR A 657 6.18 -0.32 46.95
CA THR A 657 6.02 0.48 45.73
C THR A 657 6.61 1.88 45.91
N ASP A 658 6.60 2.65 44.84
CA ASP A 658 6.68 4.11 44.91
C ASP A 658 5.44 4.69 45.61
N THR A 659 5.51 5.99 45.92
CA THR A 659 4.40 6.74 46.50
C THR A 659 3.43 7.16 45.38
N PHE A 660 2.16 6.84 45.57
CA PHE A 660 1.06 7.27 44.73
C PHE A 660 0.29 8.43 45.36
N ASP A 661 -0.31 9.27 44.51
CA ASP A 661 -1.27 10.31 44.87
C ASP A 661 -2.52 10.16 43.99
N ASN A 662 -3.58 10.95 44.23
CA ASN A 662 -4.84 10.88 43.45
C ASN A 662 -4.67 11.18 41.95
N SER A 663 -3.50 11.65 41.48
CA SER A 663 -3.22 11.84 40.06
C SER A 663 -2.52 10.65 39.40
N LYS A 664 -2.21 9.60 40.17
CA LYS A 664 -1.38 8.44 39.79
C LYS A 664 -1.98 7.08 40.18
N LEU A 665 -3.20 7.06 40.72
CA LEU A 665 -3.93 5.85 41.13
C LEU A 665 -5.04 5.52 40.15
#